data_AF-V4HMC9-F1
#
_entry.id   AF-V4HMC9-F1
#
_cell.length_a   1.000
_cell.length_b   1.000
_cell.length_c   1.000
_cell.angle_alpha   90.00
_cell.angle_beta   90.00
_cell.angle_gamma   90.00
#
_symmetry.space_group_name_H-M   'P 1'
#
loop_
_entity.id
_entity.type
_entity.pdbx_description
1 polymer ?
#
loop_
_entity_poly.entity_id
_entity_poly.type
_entity_poly.pdbx_seq_one_letter_code
_entity_poly.pdbx_strand_id
1 'polypeptide(L)'
;MKLTVKPLKQKDAGRRLAAIDRVAADELELSGGDYIRIAGDSTAIARVWPGYPEDDNTGVVRIDGQLRQEAGVGIDDRVEIEAADVEPAERITIALPQQFGIRGNVGSIIRDKLSGQPVTQGQTIRFPLGLGLMGGGSQAVPLKIASTAPSGTVVITDSTEVEISERPAEEITEGSATGAETPDVTYEDIGGLDRELEQVREMIELPMRHPELFKRLGIDPPKGVLLHGPPGTGKTLIAKAVANEIDAHFQTVSGPEIMSKYYGESEEQLREVFEDASENAPAIIFMDELDSIAPKREEAGGDVERRVVAQLLSLMDGLEERGEVVVIGATNRVDAIDPALRRGGRFDREIEIGVPDRDGRKEILQVHTRNMPLTDDVDLDAYAESTHGFVGADLESLAKEAGMNALRRIRPQIDLEADEIDAEVLESIEVTDNDVKDAMKGVEPSALREVFVEVPDVVWDDVGGLEGTKERLRETIQWPLDYPEVFEAMDMESAKGVLMYGPPGTGKTLLAKAVANESESNFISVKGPELLNKFVGESEKGVREVFSKARENAPTVIFFDEIDAIATERGRNSGDSGVSERVVSQLLTELDGLETLEDVVVVATTNRPDLIDSALLRPGRLDRHVHVPVPDEEARRKIFEVHTRNKPLADGVDIDSLARRSEGYVGADIEAVCREASMNASREFIESVTPEDIDDSIGNVRVTMEHFEQALDSVHPSVTDETKERYEEIEQRFQNREAREEREADLGRTFQ
;
A
#
# COMPACT_ATOMS: atom_id res chain seq x y z
N MET A 1 -2.82 -23.38 -29.80
CA MET A 1 -1.71 -22.38 -29.83
C MET A 1 -0.96 -22.44 -28.51
N LYS A 2 0.36 -22.20 -28.49
CA LYS A 2 1.11 -22.16 -27.23
C LYS A 2 1.18 -20.74 -26.70
N LEU A 3 0.70 -20.52 -25.49
CA LEU A 3 0.69 -19.22 -24.82
C LEU A 3 1.39 -19.33 -23.46
N THR A 4 1.92 -18.22 -22.97
CA THR A 4 2.58 -18.15 -21.66
C THR A 4 1.58 -17.78 -20.58
N VAL A 5 1.55 -18.53 -19.48
CA VAL A 5 0.64 -18.30 -18.36
C VAL A 5 1.09 -17.09 -17.54
N LYS A 6 0.16 -16.19 -17.24
CA LYS A 6 0.34 -15.07 -16.30
C LYS A 6 -0.82 -15.02 -15.28
N PRO A 7 -0.64 -14.37 -14.11
CA PRO A 7 -1.73 -14.21 -13.16
C PRO A 7 -2.81 -13.25 -13.68
N LEU A 8 -4.05 -13.53 -13.29
CA LEU A 8 -5.20 -12.69 -13.61
C LEU A 8 -5.25 -11.47 -12.68
N LYS A 9 -5.75 -10.32 -13.15
CA LYS A 9 -5.90 -9.13 -12.29
C LYS A 9 -6.89 -9.43 -11.14
N GLN A 10 -6.62 -8.88 -9.95
CA GLN A 10 -7.30 -9.20 -8.70
C GLN A 10 -8.83 -8.99 -8.76
N LYS A 11 -9.32 -8.04 -9.54
CA LYS A 11 -10.76 -7.79 -9.71
C LYS A 11 -11.51 -8.92 -10.44
N ASP A 12 -10.83 -9.66 -11.31
CA ASP A 12 -11.43 -10.66 -12.21
C ASP A 12 -11.17 -12.11 -11.74
N ALA A 13 -10.32 -12.28 -10.71
CA ALA A 13 -9.98 -13.57 -10.11
C ALA A 13 -11.19 -14.26 -9.43
N GLY A 14 -11.19 -15.59 -9.42
CA GLY A 14 -12.23 -16.41 -8.78
C GLY A 14 -13.49 -16.62 -9.64
N ARG A 15 -13.50 -16.14 -10.89
CA ARG A 15 -14.60 -16.31 -11.85
C ARG A 15 -14.30 -17.37 -12.92
N ARG A 16 -13.15 -18.05 -12.85
CA ARG A 16 -12.70 -19.05 -13.84
C ARG A 16 -12.61 -18.48 -15.26
N LEU A 17 -12.10 -17.27 -15.34
CA LEU A 17 -11.89 -16.54 -16.59
C LEU A 17 -10.46 -16.74 -17.09
N ALA A 18 -10.30 -16.78 -18.41
CA ALA A 18 -9.02 -16.74 -19.08
C ALA A 18 -8.98 -15.51 -19.99
N ALA A 19 -8.18 -14.50 -19.63
CA ALA A 19 -7.97 -13.33 -20.46
C ALA A 19 -6.84 -13.61 -21.45
N ILE A 20 -7.16 -13.62 -22.74
CA ILE A 20 -6.24 -13.99 -23.82
C ILE A 20 -5.84 -12.73 -24.59
N ASP A 21 -4.56 -12.62 -24.93
CA ASP A 21 -4.07 -11.62 -25.91
C ASP A 21 -4.97 -11.58 -27.15
N ARG A 22 -5.39 -10.38 -27.56
CA ARG A 22 -6.33 -10.18 -28.67
C ARG A 22 -5.83 -10.78 -29.97
N VAL A 23 -4.53 -10.69 -30.26
CA VAL A 23 -3.96 -11.25 -31.49
C VAL A 23 -4.04 -12.77 -31.46
N ALA A 24 -3.75 -13.39 -30.31
CA ALA A 24 -3.86 -14.82 -30.13
C ALA A 24 -5.32 -15.31 -30.15
N ALA A 25 -6.25 -14.53 -29.61
CA ALA A 25 -7.68 -14.82 -29.66
C ALA A 25 -8.20 -14.78 -31.11
N ASP A 26 -7.80 -13.78 -31.90
CA ASP A 26 -8.15 -13.66 -33.31
C ASP A 26 -7.57 -14.83 -34.14
N GLU A 27 -6.33 -15.25 -33.88
CA GLU A 27 -5.71 -16.41 -34.55
C GLU A 27 -6.40 -17.74 -34.20
N LEU A 28 -6.94 -17.86 -32.99
CA LEU A 28 -7.71 -19.02 -32.52
C LEU A 28 -9.19 -18.95 -32.89
N GLU A 29 -9.63 -17.90 -33.58
CA GLU A 29 -11.03 -17.61 -33.91
C GLU A 29 -11.95 -17.56 -32.67
N LEU A 30 -11.43 -17.10 -31.54
CA LEU A 30 -12.14 -17.02 -30.25
C LEU A 30 -12.76 -15.64 -30.03
N SER A 31 -14.01 -15.62 -29.56
CA SER A 31 -14.74 -14.43 -29.14
C SER A 31 -14.91 -14.39 -27.61
N GLY A 32 -15.16 -13.19 -27.07
CA GLY A 32 -15.47 -13.03 -25.65
C GLY A 32 -16.70 -13.85 -25.26
N GLY A 33 -16.53 -14.77 -24.30
CA GLY A 33 -17.56 -15.69 -23.84
C GLY A 33 -17.44 -17.12 -24.36
N ASP A 34 -16.56 -17.40 -25.33
CA ASP A 34 -16.26 -18.75 -25.78
C ASP A 34 -15.51 -19.55 -24.70
N TYR A 35 -15.33 -20.86 -24.90
CA TYR A 35 -14.63 -21.72 -23.96
C TYR A 35 -13.34 -22.25 -24.55
N ILE A 36 -12.30 -22.33 -23.72
CA ILE A 36 -11.01 -22.89 -24.09
C ILE A 36 -10.63 -24.03 -23.17
N ARG A 37 -9.91 -25.00 -23.74
CA ARG A 37 -9.19 -26.04 -23.01
C ARG A 37 -7.75 -25.60 -22.83
N ILE A 38 -7.29 -25.63 -21.59
CA ILE A 38 -5.91 -25.38 -21.20
C ILE A 38 -5.29 -26.74 -20.89
N ALA A 39 -4.29 -27.14 -21.68
CA ALA A 39 -3.57 -28.40 -21.49
C ALA A 39 -2.22 -28.14 -20.81
N GLY A 40 -2.13 -28.55 -19.54
CA GLY A 40 -0.90 -28.65 -18.75
C GLY A 40 -0.59 -30.10 -18.38
N ASP A 41 -0.24 -30.35 -17.11
CA ASP A 41 -0.15 -31.71 -16.55
C ASP A 41 -1.54 -32.35 -16.43
N SER A 42 -2.55 -31.52 -16.19
CA SER A 42 -3.96 -31.84 -16.28
C SER A 42 -4.68 -30.86 -17.23
N THR A 43 -5.94 -31.15 -17.54
CA THR A 43 -6.74 -30.31 -18.44
C THR A 43 -7.75 -29.51 -17.65
N ALA A 44 -7.73 -28.18 -17.80
CA ALA A 44 -8.75 -27.29 -17.28
C ALA A 44 -9.54 -26.65 -18.43
N ILE A 45 -10.78 -26.23 -18.14
CA ILE A 45 -11.63 -25.50 -19.09
C ILE A 45 -11.96 -24.14 -18.48
N ALA A 46 -11.76 -23.08 -19.25
CA ALA A 46 -11.96 -21.71 -18.83
C ALA A 46 -12.81 -20.95 -19.84
N ARG A 47 -13.52 -19.93 -19.37
CA ARG A 47 -14.28 -19.02 -20.22
C ARG A 47 -13.37 -17.88 -20.70
N VAL A 48 -13.39 -17.61 -22.00
CA VAL A 48 -12.58 -16.56 -22.63
C VAL A 48 -13.11 -15.19 -22.21
N TRP A 49 -12.18 -14.37 -21.71
CA TRP A 49 -12.38 -12.96 -21.42
C TRP A 49 -11.51 -12.11 -22.35
N PRO A 50 -11.94 -10.90 -22.74
CA PRO A 50 -11.10 -10.01 -23.53
C PRO A 50 -9.76 -9.74 -22.84
N GLY A 51 -8.66 -9.86 -23.58
CA GLY A 51 -7.32 -9.49 -23.11
C GLY A 51 -7.22 -8.02 -22.70
N TYR A 52 -6.35 -7.74 -21.75
CA TYR A 52 -6.04 -6.38 -21.33
C TYR A 52 -5.23 -5.67 -22.42
N PRO A 53 -5.42 -4.36 -22.63
CA PRO A 53 -4.67 -3.60 -23.64
C PRO A 53 -3.14 -3.67 -23.49
N GLU A 54 -2.67 -3.90 -22.27
CA GLU A 54 -1.24 -4.01 -21.92
C GLU A 54 -0.59 -5.30 -22.47
N ASP A 55 -1.37 -6.36 -22.69
CA ASP A 55 -0.88 -7.68 -23.09
C ASP A 55 -1.01 -7.93 -24.61
N ASP A 56 -1.41 -6.92 -25.39
CA ASP A 56 -1.62 -7.07 -26.84
C ASP A 56 -0.30 -7.45 -27.54
N ASN A 57 -0.34 -8.52 -28.34
CA ASN A 57 0.78 -9.09 -29.10
C ASN A 57 1.96 -9.65 -28.26
N THR A 58 1.66 -10.11 -27.05
CA THR A 58 2.66 -10.73 -26.15
C THR A 58 2.58 -12.26 -26.13
N GLY A 59 1.51 -12.86 -26.67
CA GLY A 59 1.30 -14.31 -26.63
C GLY A 59 1.04 -14.84 -25.21
N VAL A 60 0.37 -14.03 -24.39
CA VAL A 60 0.07 -14.33 -22.98
C VAL A 60 -1.38 -14.77 -22.80
N VAL A 61 -1.59 -15.69 -21.87
CA VAL A 61 -2.89 -16.01 -21.30
C VAL A 61 -2.86 -15.76 -19.79
N ARG A 62 -3.80 -14.95 -19.30
CA ARG A 62 -3.97 -14.71 -17.86
C ARG A 62 -5.08 -15.58 -17.31
N ILE A 63 -4.77 -16.41 -16.32
CA ILE A 63 -5.71 -17.31 -15.64
C ILE A 63 -5.56 -17.17 -14.13
N ASP A 64 -6.64 -17.44 -13.39
CA ASP A 64 -6.62 -17.39 -11.92
C ASP A 64 -5.90 -18.60 -11.31
N GLY A 65 -5.50 -18.49 -10.04
CA GLY A 65 -4.78 -19.54 -9.32
C GLY A 65 -5.55 -20.87 -9.24
N GLN A 66 -6.88 -20.84 -9.20
CA GLN A 66 -7.70 -22.06 -9.19
C GLN A 66 -7.59 -22.82 -10.52
N LEU A 67 -7.68 -22.13 -11.65
CA LEU A 67 -7.48 -22.73 -12.97
C LEU A 67 -6.05 -23.23 -13.16
N ARG A 68 -5.04 -22.52 -12.60
CA ARG A 68 -3.64 -22.95 -12.61
C ARG A 68 -3.44 -24.27 -11.89
N GLN A 69 -3.95 -24.39 -10.67
CA GLN A 69 -3.91 -25.64 -9.90
C GLN A 69 -4.66 -26.78 -10.60
N GLU A 70 -5.84 -26.50 -11.18
CA GLU A 70 -6.62 -27.50 -11.90
C GLU A 70 -5.93 -28.00 -13.18
N ALA A 71 -5.22 -27.12 -13.89
CA ALA A 71 -4.43 -27.48 -15.07
C ALA A 71 -3.04 -28.06 -14.73
N GLY A 72 -2.60 -27.96 -13.46
CA GLY A 72 -1.26 -28.32 -13.04
C GLY A 72 -0.21 -27.49 -13.78
N VAL A 73 -0.41 -26.16 -13.84
CA VAL A 73 0.49 -25.23 -14.53
C VAL A 73 0.84 -24.09 -13.59
N GLY A 74 2.11 -23.72 -13.55
CA GLY A 74 2.55 -22.54 -12.82
C GLY A 74 2.60 -21.30 -13.70
N ILE A 75 2.91 -20.16 -13.09
CA ILE A 75 3.14 -18.92 -13.83
C ILE A 75 4.36 -19.07 -14.74
N ASP A 76 4.35 -18.39 -15.89
CA ASP A 76 5.40 -18.39 -16.91
C ASP A 76 5.59 -19.71 -17.67
N ASP A 77 4.77 -20.74 -17.38
CA ASP A 77 4.72 -21.96 -18.17
C ASP A 77 4.09 -21.73 -19.55
N ARG A 78 4.52 -22.54 -20.51
CA ARG A 78 3.94 -22.58 -21.86
C ARG A 78 2.88 -23.66 -21.96
N VAL A 79 1.63 -23.24 -22.04
CA VAL A 79 0.46 -24.13 -22.13
C VAL A 79 -0.09 -24.16 -23.54
N GLU A 80 -0.66 -25.30 -23.92
CA GLU A 80 -1.37 -25.44 -25.18
C GLU A 80 -2.85 -25.10 -24.97
N ILE A 81 -3.32 -24.11 -25.73
CA ILE A 81 -4.70 -23.62 -25.71
C ILE A 81 -5.41 -24.04 -26.98
N GLU A 82 -6.57 -24.65 -26.82
CA GLU A 82 -7.47 -25.08 -27.87
C GLU A 82 -8.90 -24.61 -27.59
N ALA A 83 -9.69 -24.33 -28.64
CA ALA A 83 -11.11 -24.07 -28.49
C ALA A 83 -11.82 -25.33 -27.93
N ALA A 84 -12.67 -25.14 -26.94
CA ALA A 84 -13.47 -26.20 -26.34
C ALA A 84 -14.94 -25.96 -26.66
N ASP A 85 -15.60 -26.98 -27.23
CA ASP A 85 -17.05 -26.98 -27.37
C ASP A 85 -17.64 -27.57 -26.08
N VAL A 86 -18.39 -26.74 -25.34
CA VAL A 86 -18.95 -27.11 -24.03
C VAL A 86 -20.46 -27.00 -24.10
N GLU A 87 -21.13 -28.12 -23.90
CA GLU A 87 -22.60 -28.19 -23.99
C GLU A 87 -23.26 -27.53 -22.77
N PRO A 88 -24.41 -26.86 -22.95
CA PRO A 88 -25.18 -26.32 -21.84
C PRO A 88 -25.75 -27.47 -20.98
N ALA A 89 -25.66 -27.31 -19.67
CA ALA A 89 -26.15 -28.29 -18.71
C ALA A 89 -27.69 -28.31 -18.69
N GLU A 90 -28.29 -29.49 -18.88
CA GLU A 90 -29.72 -29.71 -18.65
C GLU A 90 -29.99 -29.83 -17.14
N ARG A 91 -29.15 -30.61 -16.44
CA ARG A 91 -29.25 -30.84 -14.99
C ARG A 91 -27.88 -30.99 -14.35
N ILE A 92 -27.72 -30.44 -13.14
CA ILE A 92 -26.55 -30.64 -12.29
C ILE A 92 -26.98 -31.08 -10.89
N THR A 93 -26.22 -32.00 -10.28
CA THR A 93 -26.43 -32.42 -8.89
C THR A 93 -25.25 -31.95 -8.05
N ILE A 94 -25.53 -31.16 -7.02
CA ILE A 94 -24.51 -30.55 -6.15
C ILE A 94 -24.64 -31.11 -4.74
N ALA A 95 -23.53 -31.55 -4.15
CA ALA A 95 -23.46 -31.98 -2.76
C ALA A 95 -22.95 -30.85 -1.88
N LEU A 96 -23.72 -30.54 -0.83
CA LEU A 96 -23.37 -29.55 0.20
C LEU A 96 -22.62 -30.24 1.37
N PRO A 97 -21.78 -29.49 2.12
CA PRO A 97 -21.20 -29.97 3.37
C PRO A 97 -22.26 -30.19 4.47
N GLN A 98 -22.02 -31.10 5.43
CA GLN A 98 -22.99 -31.47 6.48
C GLN A 98 -23.46 -30.30 7.36
N GLN A 99 -22.66 -29.25 7.48
CA GLN A 99 -22.91 -28.11 8.35
C GLN A 99 -23.70 -26.98 7.66
N PHE A 100 -24.14 -27.20 6.42
CA PHE A 100 -24.75 -26.15 5.60
C PHE A 100 -26.28 -26.28 5.56
N GLY A 101 -26.98 -25.54 6.44
CA GLY A 101 -28.45 -25.52 6.53
C GLY A 101 -29.07 -24.20 6.05
N ILE A 102 -29.61 -24.17 4.83
CA ILE A 102 -30.40 -23.04 4.31
C ILE A 102 -31.80 -23.55 3.96
N ARG A 103 -32.84 -22.82 4.38
CA ARG A 103 -34.25 -23.11 4.05
C ARG A 103 -34.61 -22.42 2.73
N GLY A 104 -35.10 -23.20 1.76
CA GLY A 104 -35.63 -22.66 0.50
C GLY A 104 -34.93 -23.21 -0.74
N ASN A 105 -35.13 -22.54 -1.89
CA ASN A 105 -34.62 -22.98 -3.18
C ASN A 105 -33.16 -22.54 -3.38
N VAL A 106 -32.22 -23.12 -2.62
CA VAL A 106 -30.77 -22.82 -2.74
C VAL A 106 -30.25 -23.12 -4.16
N GLY A 107 -30.92 -24.02 -4.88
CA GLY A 107 -30.61 -24.34 -6.27
C GLY A 107 -30.67 -23.14 -7.22
N SER A 108 -31.59 -22.19 -7.01
CA SER A 108 -31.65 -20.97 -7.86
C SER A 108 -30.48 -20.02 -7.57
N ILE A 109 -30.15 -19.81 -6.30
CA ILE A 109 -29.02 -18.94 -5.90
C ILE A 109 -27.69 -19.49 -6.44
N ILE A 110 -27.49 -20.80 -6.33
CA ILE A 110 -26.28 -21.45 -6.86
C ILE A 110 -26.24 -21.36 -8.38
N ARG A 111 -27.37 -21.59 -9.07
CA ARG A 111 -27.45 -21.47 -10.53
C ARG A 111 -27.07 -20.07 -11.00
N ASP A 112 -27.67 -19.04 -10.41
CA ASP A 112 -27.52 -17.67 -10.89
C ASP A 112 -26.08 -17.18 -10.70
N LYS A 113 -25.44 -17.56 -9.58
CA LYS A 113 -24.02 -17.25 -9.34
C LYS A 113 -23.04 -18.07 -10.19
N LEU A 114 -23.36 -19.32 -10.51
CA LEU A 114 -22.50 -20.16 -11.35
C LEU A 114 -22.83 -20.05 -12.85
N SER A 115 -23.79 -19.19 -13.23
CA SER A 115 -24.21 -19.02 -14.62
C SER A 115 -23.04 -18.60 -15.51
N GLY A 116 -22.86 -19.30 -16.63
CA GLY A 116 -21.76 -19.14 -17.56
C GLY A 116 -20.44 -19.79 -17.14
N GLN A 117 -20.34 -20.40 -15.95
CA GLN A 117 -19.14 -21.12 -15.53
C GLN A 117 -19.12 -22.56 -16.05
N PRO A 118 -17.96 -23.05 -16.55
CA PRO A 118 -17.80 -24.45 -16.90
C PRO A 118 -17.60 -25.29 -15.62
N VAL A 119 -18.34 -26.39 -15.50
CA VAL A 119 -18.29 -27.30 -14.36
C VAL A 119 -18.11 -28.75 -14.82
N THR A 120 -17.27 -29.50 -14.11
CA THR A 120 -16.97 -30.90 -14.43
C THR A 120 -17.47 -31.82 -13.32
N GLN A 121 -17.93 -33.02 -13.68
CA GLN A 121 -18.32 -34.03 -12.69
C GLN A 121 -17.16 -34.39 -11.76
N GLY A 122 -17.42 -34.43 -10.45
CA GLY A 122 -16.44 -34.73 -9.40
C GLY A 122 -15.65 -33.51 -8.91
N GLN A 123 -15.79 -32.37 -9.58
CA GLN A 123 -15.10 -31.13 -9.27
C GLN A 123 -15.64 -30.49 -7.98
N THR A 124 -14.74 -29.89 -7.20
CA THR A 124 -15.10 -29.06 -6.04
C THR A 124 -14.97 -27.60 -6.43
N ILE A 125 -16.05 -26.84 -6.29
CA ILE A 125 -16.12 -25.41 -6.58
C ILE A 125 -16.26 -24.65 -5.27
N ARG A 126 -15.47 -23.61 -5.09
CA ARG A 126 -15.58 -22.72 -3.94
C ARG A 126 -16.68 -21.70 -4.18
N PHE A 127 -17.77 -21.81 -3.44
CA PHE A 127 -18.92 -20.93 -3.58
C PHE A 127 -18.88 -19.81 -2.54
N PRO A 128 -18.66 -18.55 -2.95
CA PRO A 128 -18.75 -17.43 -2.02
C PRO A 128 -20.22 -17.18 -1.71
N LEU A 129 -20.67 -17.65 -0.55
CA LEU A 129 -21.81 -17.03 0.09
C LEU A 129 -21.34 -15.68 0.60
N GLY A 130 -22.05 -14.59 0.30
CA GLY A 130 -21.77 -13.24 0.82
C GLY A 130 -21.92 -13.11 2.34
N LEU A 131 -21.75 -14.22 3.06
CA LEU A 131 -21.89 -14.46 4.50
C LEU A 131 -20.52 -14.80 5.11
N GLY A 132 -19.45 -14.12 4.70
CA GLY A 132 -18.10 -14.26 5.27
C GLY A 132 -17.96 -13.79 6.74
N LEU A 133 -19.01 -13.95 7.55
CA LEU A 133 -19.22 -13.33 8.85
C LEU A 133 -19.16 -14.34 10.02
N MET A 134 -19.03 -15.65 9.76
CA MET A 134 -18.88 -16.67 10.81
C MET A 134 -17.47 -17.27 10.83
N GLY A 135 -16.53 -16.50 11.38
CA GLY A 135 -15.22 -17.00 11.81
C GLY A 135 -14.12 -17.01 10.74
N GLY A 136 -13.14 -16.11 10.89
CA GLY A 136 -11.80 -16.22 10.28
C GLY A 136 -11.74 -16.48 8.77
N GLY A 137 -11.82 -15.41 7.98
CA GLY A 137 -11.59 -15.42 6.52
C GLY A 137 -12.89 -15.47 5.71
N SER A 138 -12.83 -15.02 4.46
CA SER A 138 -13.93 -15.20 3.49
C SER A 138 -14.01 -16.68 3.11
N GLN A 139 -14.56 -17.52 3.98
CA GLN A 139 -14.69 -18.94 3.70
C GLN A 139 -15.79 -19.15 2.65
N ALA A 140 -15.36 -19.28 1.40
CA ALA A 140 -16.17 -19.84 0.34
C ALA A 140 -16.48 -21.31 0.68
N VAL A 141 -17.74 -21.71 0.53
CA VAL A 141 -18.18 -23.06 0.86
C VAL A 141 -17.81 -24.01 -0.27
N PRO A 142 -17.11 -25.12 0.00
CA PRO A 142 -16.78 -26.09 -1.02
C PRO A 142 -18.05 -26.85 -1.44
N LEU A 143 -18.49 -26.64 -2.67
CA LEU A 143 -19.58 -27.35 -3.33
C LEU A 143 -19.00 -28.44 -4.23
N LYS A 144 -19.41 -29.69 -4.05
CA LYS A 144 -18.97 -30.78 -4.93
C LYS A 144 -20.01 -31.08 -6.01
N ILE A 145 -19.59 -31.09 -7.26
CA ILE A 145 -20.45 -31.50 -8.39
C ILE A 145 -20.51 -33.03 -8.41
N ALA A 146 -21.64 -33.60 -7.98
CA ALA A 146 -21.83 -35.05 -7.92
C ALA A 146 -22.04 -35.67 -9.31
N SER A 147 -22.83 -34.99 -10.16
CA SER A 147 -23.12 -35.43 -11.53
C SER A 147 -23.59 -34.28 -12.42
N THR A 148 -23.31 -34.43 -13.72
CA THR A 148 -23.72 -33.50 -14.78
C THR A 148 -24.51 -34.26 -15.85
N ALA A 149 -25.52 -33.61 -16.44
CA ALA A 149 -26.27 -34.09 -17.59
C ALA A 149 -26.28 -32.98 -18.67
N PRO A 150 -25.70 -33.21 -19.86
CA PRO A 150 -24.96 -34.40 -20.31
C PRO A 150 -23.68 -34.67 -19.49
N SER A 151 -23.19 -35.91 -19.50
CA SER A 151 -22.01 -36.30 -18.71
C SER A 151 -20.74 -35.71 -19.28
N GLY A 152 -19.95 -35.03 -18.44
CA GLY A 152 -18.71 -34.37 -18.84
C GLY A 152 -18.63 -32.96 -18.27
N THR A 153 -17.82 -32.11 -18.91
CA THR A 153 -17.79 -30.67 -18.62
C THR A 153 -18.95 -29.99 -19.31
N VAL A 154 -19.75 -29.25 -18.54
CA VAL A 154 -20.95 -28.56 -19.01
C VAL A 154 -20.97 -27.13 -18.51
N VAL A 155 -21.69 -26.25 -19.20
CA VAL A 155 -21.88 -24.86 -18.79
C VAL A 155 -23.22 -24.71 -18.08
N ILE A 156 -23.21 -24.08 -16.91
CA ILE A 156 -24.44 -23.74 -16.20
C ILE A 156 -25.09 -22.54 -16.89
N THR A 157 -26.38 -22.65 -17.21
CA THR A 157 -27.17 -21.59 -17.84
C THR A 157 -28.41 -21.30 -17.01
N ASP A 158 -29.12 -20.22 -17.32
CA ASP A 158 -30.36 -19.85 -16.63
C ASP A 158 -31.45 -20.95 -16.74
N SER A 159 -31.36 -21.80 -17.77
CA SER A 159 -32.25 -22.95 -18.01
C SER A 159 -31.85 -24.24 -17.30
N THR A 160 -30.68 -24.29 -16.64
CA THR A 160 -30.17 -25.51 -15.99
C THR A 160 -30.96 -25.84 -14.71
N GLU A 161 -31.34 -27.10 -14.55
CA GLU A 161 -31.98 -27.60 -13.33
C GLU A 161 -30.91 -27.99 -12.29
N VAL A 162 -30.93 -27.37 -11.10
CA VAL A 162 -29.96 -27.62 -10.02
C VAL A 162 -30.63 -28.45 -8.92
N GLU A 163 -30.15 -29.67 -8.72
CA GLU A 163 -30.59 -30.57 -7.64
C GLU A 163 -29.55 -30.65 -6.52
N ILE A 164 -30.00 -30.61 -5.27
CA ILE A 164 -29.13 -30.73 -4.10
C ILE A 164 -29.14 -32.19 -3.63
N SER A 165 -27.96 -32.78 -3.53
CA SER A 165 -27.77 -34.15 -3.03
C SER A 165 -28.03 -34.24 -1.53
N GLU A 166 -28.80 -35.25 -1.12
CA GLU A 166 -29.00 -35.61 0.30
C GLU A 166 -27.75 -36.23 0.95
N ARG A 167 -26.78 -36.67 0.13
CA ARG A 167 -25.50 -37.21 0.62
C ARG A 167 -24.47 -36.09 0.79
N PRO A 168 -23.78 -36.02 1.94
CA PRO A 168 -22.73 -35.04 2.18
C PRO A 168 -21.57 -35.16 1.19
N ALA A 169 -20.92 -34.04 0.90
CA ALA A 169 -19.75 -34.00 0.02
C ALA A 169 -18.62 -34.95 0.48
N GLU A 170 -18.46 -35.18 1.79
CA GLU A 170 -17.39 -36.02 2.36
C GLU A 170 -17.58 -37.53 2.10
N GLU A 171 -18.83 -38.01 1.96
CA GLU A 171 -19.12 -39.44 1.67
C GLU A 171 -18.88 -39.79 0.20
N ILE A 172 -18.72 -38.79 -0.68
CA ILE A 172 -18.46 -38.96 -2.12
C ILE A 172 -16.94 -39.05 -2.40
N THR A 173 -16.09 -38.88 -1.37
CA THR A 173 -14.62 -38.93 -1.46
C THR A 173 -14.06 -40.23 -0.88
N GLU A 174 -13.96 -41.28 -1.69
CA GLU A 174 -12.97 -42.34 -1.49
C GLU A 174 -11.75 -42.04 -2.38
N GLY A 175 -10.75 -41.33 -1.83
CA GLY A 175 -9.41 -41.25 -2.43
C GLY A 175 -8.94 -39.88 -2.92
N SER A 176 -8.70 -38.94 -2.00
CA SER A 176 -7.68 -37.87 -2.13
C SER A 176 -7.61 -37.05 -0.83
N ALA A 177 -7.42 -37.75 0.29
CA ALA A 177 -7.03 -37.14 1.56
C ALA A 177 -5.59 -37.58 1.85
N THR A 178 -4.66 -37.12 1.01
CA THR A 178 -3.25 -37.06 1.41
C THR A 178 -3.04 -35.66 1.95
N GLY A 179 -2.92 -35.57 3.27
CA GLY A 179 -2.59 -34.35 3.97
C GLY A 179 -1.22 -33.85 3.53
N ALA A 180 -1.23 -32.69 2.88
CA ALA A 180 -0.22 -31.67 3.05
C ALA A 180 -1.02 -30.41 3.37
N GLU A 181 -0.64 -29.69 4.42
CA GLU A 181 -1.21 -28.37 4.72
C GLU A 181 -0.69 -27.35 3.69
N THR A 182 -1.01 -27.54 2.41
CA THR A 182 -0.74 -26.53 1.38
C THR A 182 -1.64 -25.32 1.69
N PRO A 183 -1.06 -24.12 1.87
CA PRO A 183 -1.82 -22.93 2.20
C PRO A 183 -2.82 -22.59 1.09
N ASP A 184 -4.04 -22.22 1.46
CA ASP A 184 -5.13 -21.99 0.49
C ASP A 184 -5.11 -20.62 -0.22
N VAL A 185 -3.98 -19.91 -0.16
CA VAL A 185 -3.82 -18.51 -0.59
C VAL A 185 -3.11 -18.46 -1.94
N THR A 186 -3.63 -17.69 -2.89
CA THR A 186 -3.02 -17.50 -4.23
C THR A 186 -2.43 -16.10 -4.35
N TYR A 187 -1.61 -15.84 -5.38
CA TYR A 187 -1.08 -14.50 -5.63
C TYR A 187 -2.17 -13.46 -5.90
N GLU A 188 -3.29 -13.87 -6.50
CA GLU A 188 -4.44 -12.99 -6.71
C GLU A 188 -5.15 -12.57 -5.41
N ASP A 189 -4.86 -13.23 -4.30
CA ASP A 189 -5.38 -12.89 -2.98
C ASP A 189 -4.45 -11.91 -2.22
N ILE A 190 -3.36 -11.47 -2.86
CA ILE A 190 -2.46 -10.42 -2.37
C ILE A 190 -2.65 -9.19 -3.25
N GLY A 191 -2.93 -8.04 -2.62
CA GLY A 191 -3.04 -6.75 -3.30
C GLY A 191 -1.94 -5.79 -2.84
N GLY A 192 -1.48 -4.92 -3.74
CA GLY A 192 -0.60 -3.79 -3.42
C GLY A 192 0.85 -4.13 -3.10
N LEU A 193 1.31 -5.35 -3.39
CA LEU A 193 2.67 -5.83 -3.11
C LEU A 193 3.32 -6.46 -4.34
N ASP A 194 2.97 -6.00 -5.54
CA ASP A 194 3.42 -6.62 -6.80
C ASP A 194 4.95 -6.64 -6.93
N ARG A 195 5.62 -5.55 -6.53
CA ARG A 195 7.08 -5.41 -6.60
C ARG A 195 7.77 -6.37 -5.63
N GLU A 196 7.31 -6.41 -4.39
CA GLU A 196 7.83 -7.28 -3.35
C GLU A 196 7.57 -8.76 -3.71
N LEU A 197 6.40 -9.05 -4.28
CA LEU A 197 6.05 -10.39 -4.73
C LEU A 197 6.95 -10.85 -5.89
N GLU A 198 7.25 -9.98 -6.86
CA GLU A 198 8.19 -10.28 -7.93
C GLU A 198 9.59 -10.61 -7.40
N GLN A 199 10.08 -9.86 -6.42
CA GLN A 199 11.37 -10.15 -5.76
C GLN A 199 11.36 -11.51 -5.05
N VAL A 200 10.29 -11.83 -4.31
CA VAL A 200 10.18 -13.13 -3.64
C VAL A 200 10.09 -14.27 -4.66
N ARG A 201 9.37 -14.07 -5.77
CA ARG A 201 9.28 -15.05 -6.87
C ARG A 201 10.63 -15.33 -7.51
N GLU A 202 11.40 -14.30 -7.84
CA GLU A 202 12.75 -14.48 -8.41
C GLU A 202 13.68 -15.24 -7.45
N MET A 203 13.54 -15.02 -6.15
CA MET A 203 14.41 -15.61 -5.13
C MET A 203 14.00 -17.04 -4.74
N ILE A 204 12.72 -17.40 -4.82
CA ILE A 204 12.21 -18.69 -4.31
C ILE A 204 11.69 -19.58 -5.45
N GLU A 205 10.85 -19.03 -6.34
CA GLU A 205 10.23 -19.79 -7.43
C GLU A 205 11.29 -20.20 -8.47
N LEU A 206 12.16 -19.27 -8.87
CA LEU A 206 13.13 -19.52 -9.94
C LEU A 206 14.15 -20.62 -9.61
N PRO A 207 14.77 -20.67 -8.40
CA PRO A 207 15.65 -21.77 -8.02
C PRO A 207 14.97 -23.14 -7.99
N MET A 208 13.73 -23.20 -7.50
CA MET A 208 13.02 -24.46 -7.30
C MET A 208 12.48 -25.03 -8.62
N ARG A 209 11.95 -24.16 -9.50
CA ARG A 209 11.38 -24.59 -10.79
C ARG A 209 12.44 -24.79 -11.87
N HIS A 210 13.50 -23.96 -11.87
CA HIS A 210 14.54 -23.97 -12.89
C HIS A 210 15.97 -24.04 -12.31
N PRO A 211 16.31 -25.08 -11.53
CA PRO A 211 17.64 -25.23 -10.91
C PRO A 211 18.78 -25.34 -11.94
N GLU A 212 18.45 -25.69 -13.18
CA GLU A 212 19.37 -25.76 -14.32
C GLU A 212 20.03 -24.41 -14.65
N LEU A 213 19.29 -23.31 -14.46
CA LEU A 213 19.78 -21.95 -14.73
C LEU A 213 20.91 -21.58 -13.77
N PHE A 214 20.72 -21.83 -12.47
CA PHE A 214 21.71 -21.58 -11.42
C PHE A 214 22.96 -22.44 -11.61
N LYS A 215 22.79 -23.73 -11.91
CA LYS A 215 23.91 -24.64 -12.20
C LYS A 215 24.73 -24.21 -13.41
N ARG A 216 24.08 -23.69 -14.46
CA ARG A 216 24.77 -23.22 -15.67
C ARG A 216 25.50 -21.90 -15.45
N LEU A 217 24.94 -21.01 -14.64
CA LEU A 217 25.54 -19.73 -14.27
C LEU A 217 26.65 -19.91 -13.21
N GLY A 218 26.65 -21.03 -12.48
CA GLY A 218 27.62 -21.30 -11.43
C GLY A 218 27.41 -20.41 -10.19
N ILE A 219 26.16 -20.03 -9.94
CA ILE A 219 25.75 -19.23 -8.79
C ILE A 219 24.92 -20.10 -7.85
N ASP A 220 25.11 -19.92 -6.55
CA ASP A 220 24.33 -20.61 -5.54
C ASP A 220 22.95 -19.92 -5.37
N PRO A 221 21.87 -20.69 -5.22
CA PRO A 221 20.57 -20.12 -4.90
C PRO A 221 20.57 -19.50 -3.49
N PRO A 222 19.76 -18.46 -3.24
CA PRO A 222 19.65 -17.86 -1.92
C PRO A 222 19.10 -18.87 -0.91
N LYS A 223 19.69 -18.94 0.29
CA LYS A 223 19.26 -19.90 1.33
C LYS A 223 18.09 -19.38 2.15
N GLY A 224 18.00 -18.07 2.30
CA GLY A 224 16.91 -17.45 3.04
C GLY A 224 16.61 -16.01 2.65
N VAL A 225 15.34 -15.66 2.83
CA VAL A 225 14.78 -14.34 2.56
C VAL A 225 14.23 -13.78 3.87
N LEU A 226 14.60 -12.55 4.23
CA LEU A 226 14.10 -11.85 5.40
C LEU A 226 13.09 -10.78 4.98
N LEU A 227 11.83 -10.97 5.38
CA LEU A 227 10.74 -10.02 5.18
C LEU A 227 10.62 -9.11 6.42
N HIS A 228 10.77 -7.80 6.25
CA HIS A 228 10.59 -6.83 7.35
C HIS A 228 9.59 -5.72 7.03
N GLY A 229 9.16 -4.95 8.03
CA GLY A 229 8.16 -3.88 7.86
C GLY A 229 7.15 -3.79 9.02
N PRO A 230 6.11 -2.96 8.93
CA PRO A 230 5.08 -2.87 9.95
C PRO A 230 4.27 -4.18 10.11
N PRO A 231 3.64 -4.41 11.28
CA PRO A 231 2.72 -5.54 11.44
C PRO A 231 1.45 -5.33 10.59
N GLY A 232 0.87 -6.42 10.09
CA GLY A 232 -0.40 -6.38 9.34
C GLY A 232 -0.27 -6.00 7.87
N THR A 233 0.95 -5.94 7.31
CA THR A 233 1.19 -5.71 5.87
C THR A 233 1.12 -6.98 5.01
N GLY A 234 0.96 -8.16 5.61
CA GLY A 234 0.73 -9.41 4.84
C GLY A 234 1.96 -10.29 4.60
N LYS A 235 3.04 -10.15 5.39
CA LYS A 235 4.27 -10.97 5.26
C LYS A 235 4.00 -12.48 5.28
N THR A 236 3.15 -12.92 6.21
CA THR A 236 2.73 -14.32 6.32
C THR A 236 1.87 -14.76 5.13
N LEU A 237 1.10 -13.85 4.52
CA LEU A 237 0.30 -14.15 3.32
C LEU A 237 1.19 -14.34 2.09
N ILE A 238 2.22 -13.52 1.92
CA ILE A 238 3.21 -13.67 0.83
C ILE A 238 3.87 -15.04 0.89
N ALA A 239 4.39 -15.43 2.05
CA ALA A 239 5.04 -16.73 2.21
C ALA A 239 4.10 -17.90 1.89
N LYS A 240 2.85 -17.82 2.33
CA LYS A 240 1.81 -18.83 2.05
C LYS A 240 1.45 -18.90 0.57
N ALA A 241 1.31 -17.75 -0.10
CA ALA A 241 0.98 -17.71 -1.52
C ALA A 241 2.10 -18.28 -2.39
N VAL A 242 3.36 -17.96 -2.06
CA VAL A 242 4.52 -18.51 -2.76
C VAL A 242 4.57 -20.03 -2.61
N ALA A 243 4.39 -20.56 -1.41
CA ALA A 243 4.40 -21.99 -1.16
C ALA A 243 3.30 -22.76 -1.90
N ASN A 244 2.11 -22.17 -1.97
CA ASN A 244 0.98 -22.74 -2.70
C ASN A 244 1.18 -22.73 -4.22
N GLU A 245 1.83 -21.70 -4.79
CA GLU A 245 2.09 -21.65 -6.23
C GLU A 245 3.15 -22.66 -6.67
N ILE A 246 4.18 -22.90 -5.84
CA ILE A 246 5.24 -23.87 -6.18
C ILE A 246 4.93 -25.31 -5.74
N ASP A 247 3.75 -25.56 -5.15
CA ASP A 247 3.36 -26.84 -4.55
C ASP A 247 4.42 -27.42 -3.58
N ALA A 248 4.99 -26.54 -2.74
CA ALA A 248 6.00 -26.92 -1.77
C ALA A 248 5.39 -27.17 -0.39
N HIS A 249 6.01 -28.08 0.37
CA HIS A 249 5.65 -28.32 1.75
C HIS A 249 5.88 -27.06 2.60
N PHE A 250 4.85 -26.56 3.28
CA PHE A 250 4.92 -25.32 4.05
C PHE A 250 4.93 -25.59 5.55
N GLN A 251 6.04 -25.29 6.22
CA GLN A 251 6.21 -25.47 7.65
C GLN A 251 6.29 -24.09 8.34
N THR A 252 5.39 -23.82 9.28
CA THR A 252 5.39 -22.56 10.06
C THR A 252 6.05 -22.75 11.41
N VAL A 253 6.85 -21.77 11.83
CA VAL A 253 7.46 -21.67 13.15
C VAL A 253 7.22 -20.27 13.70
N SER A 254 6.53 -20.15 14.83
CA SER A 254 6.38 -18.86 15.51
C SER A 254 7.37 -18.73 16.66
N GLY A 255 7.96 -17.54 16.85
CA GLY A 255 8.96 -17.30 17.89
C GLY A 255 8.54 -17.68 19.31
N PRO A 256 7.33 -17.30 19.77
CA PRO A 256 6.81 -17.74 21.07
C PRO A 256 6.63 -19.25 21.22
N GLU A 257 6.37 -19.99 20.12
CA GLU A 257 6.13 -21.44 20.17
C GLU A 257 7.40 -22.24 20.44
N ILE A 258 8.55 -21.76 19.96
CA ILE A 258 9.86 -22.39 20.18
C ILE A 258 10.39 -22.08 21.58
N MET A 259 9.99 -20.96 22.18
CA MET A 259 10.55 -20.46 23.45
C MET A 259 9.98 -21.20 24.66
N SER A 260 10.64 -22.31 25.03
CA SER A 260 10.28 -23.16 26.15
C SER A 260 11.08 -22.81 27.42
N LYS A 261 10.48 -23.08 28.59
CA LYS A 261 11.15 -22.92 29.90
C LYS A 261 12.09 -24.08 30.24
N TYR A 262 12.05 -25.18 29.47
CA TYR A 262 12.81 -26.39 29.72
C TYR A 262 14.11 -26.39 28.91
N TYR A 263 15.20 -26.83 29.54
CA TYR A 263 16.53 -26.73 28.96
C TYR A 263 16.68 -27.66 27.76
N GLY A 264 16.99 -27.09 26.58
CA GLY A 264 17.33 -27.83 25.36
C GLY A 264 16.14 -28.24 24.49
N GLU A 265 14.91 -28.07 24.95
CA GLU A 265 13.70 -28.40 24.19
C GLU A 265 13.54 -27.48 22.96
N SER A 266 13.80 -26.18 23.11
CA SER A 266 13.80 -25.22 21.99
C SER A 266 14.84 -25.53 20.90
N GLU A 267 15.98 -26.11 21.26
CA GLU A 267 17.04 -26.47 20.31
C GLU A 267 16.66 -27.73 19.52
N GLU A 268 16.02 -28.70 20.19
CA GLU A 268 15.55 -29.94 19.57
C GLU A 268 14.35 -29.67 18.65
N GLN A 269 13.39 -28.86 19.09
CA GLN A 269 12.22 -28.51 18.29
C GLN A 269 12.61 -27.78 16.98
N LEU A 270 13.62 -26.89 17.02
CA LEU A 270 14.16 -26.29 15.80
C LEU A 270 14.85 -27.31 14.89
N ARG A 271 15.48 -28.33 15.45
CA ARG A 271 16.12 -29.38 14.66
C ARG A 271 15.08 -30.27 13.98
N GLU A 272 14.06 -30.70 14.71
CA GLU A 272 12.94 -31.50 14.18
C GLU A 272 12.29 -30.79 13.00
N VAL A 273 12.01 -29.48 13.11
CA VAL A 273 11.42 -28.70 12.01
C VAL A 273 12.29 -28.72 10.74
N PHE A 274 13.61 -28.55 10.86
CA PHE A 274 14.50 -28.54 9.71
C PHE A 274 14.69 -29.94 9.11
N GLU A 275 14.67 -30.99 9.95
CA GLU A 275 14.70 -32.38 9.51
C GLU A 275 13.42 -32.74 8.74
N ASP A 276 12.24 -32.43 9.29
CA ASP A 276 10.93 -32.66 8.66
C ASP A 276 10.82 -31.92 7.30
N ALA A 277 11.28 -30.67 7.22
CA ALA A 277 11.30 -29.93 5.97
C ALA A 277 12.25 -30.54 4.93
N SER A 278 13.39 -31.07 5.36
CA SER A 278 14.36 -31.72 4.47
C SER A 278 13.84 -33.07 3.96
N GLU A 279 13.07 -33.81 4.76
CA GLU A 279 12.44 -35.06 4.34
C GLU A 279 11.29 -34.85 3.35
N ASN A 280 10.58 -33.73 3.45
CA ASN A 280 9.44 -33.37 2.60
C ASN A 280 9.78 -32.38 1.48
N ALA A 281 11.05 -32.31 1.06
CA ALA A 281 11.50 -31.39 0.02
C ALA A 281 10.81 -31.66 -1.34
N PRO A 282 10.42 -30.63 -2.12
CA PRO A 282 10.68 -29.20 -1.91
C PRO A 282 9.85 -28.57 -0.77
N ALA A 283 10.50 -27.80 0.11
CA ALA A 283 9.86 -27.25 1.31
C ALA A 283 10.25 -25.79 1.61
N ILE A 284 9.32 -25.04 2.22
CA ILE A 284 9.52 -23.69 2.73
C ILE A 284 9.33 -23.70 4.25
N ILE A 285 10.35 -23.22 4.97
CA ILE A 285 10.28 -22.98 6.41
C ILE A 285 9.99 -21.50 6.62
N PHE A 286 8.80 -21.18 7.13
CA PHE A 286 8.41 -19.81 7.46
C PHE A 286 8.60 -19.56 8.96
N MET A 287 9.52 -18.65 9.31
CA MET A 287 9.80 -18.25 10.69
C MET A 287 9.21 -16.87 10.96
N ASP A 288 8.12 -16.82 11.74
CA ASP A 288 7.47 -15.56 12.12
C ASP A 288 8.00 -15.01 13.45
N GLU A 289 7.97 -13.69 13.59
CA GLU A 289 8.53 -12.95 14.74
C GLU A 289 9.98 -13.35 15.06
N LEU A 290 10.84 -13.32 14.04
CA LEU A 290 12.24 -13.73 14.17
C LEU A 290 13.02 -12.92 15.22
N ASP A 291 12.60 -11.68 15.49
CA ASP A 291 13.13 -10.83 16.56
C ASP A 291 12.91 -11.40 17.97
N SER A 292 11.92 -12.26 18.16
CA SER A 292 11.69 -13.00 19.41
C SER A 292 12.63 -14.19 19.59
N ILE A 293 13.02 -14.85 18.49
CA ILE A 293 13.90 -16.03 18.51
C ILE A 293 15.38 -15.62 18.50
N ALA A 294 15.70 -14.58 17.74
CA ALA A 294 17.07 -14.19 17.44
C ALA A 294 17.39 -12.73 17.75
N PRO A 295 17.15 -12.25 18.99
CA PRO A 295 17.51 -10.89 19.37
C PRO A 295 19.04 -10.68 19.37
N LYS A 296 19.46 -9.42 19.27
CA LYS A 296 20.87 -9.02 19.45
C LYS A 296 21.43 -9.56 20.78
N ARG A 297 22.66 -10.07 20.74
CA ARG A 297 23.32 -10.72 21.91
C ARG A 297 23.44 -9.84 23.16
N GLU A 298 23.47 -8.52 22.95
CA GLU A 298 23.54 -7.49 24.00
C GLU A 298 22.18 -7.22 24.63
N GLU A 299 21.09 -7.39 23.87
CA GLU A 299 19.69 -7.19 24.30
C GLU A 299 19.04 -8.49 24.79
N ALA A 300 19.60 -9.65 24.43
CA ALA A 300 19.12 -10.96 24.86
C ALA A 300 19.14 -11.09 26.40
N GLY A 301 17.96 -11.36 26.97
CA GLY A 301 17.70 -11.39 28.41
C GLY A 301 18.25 -12.65 29.11
N GLY A 302 18.63 -13.70 28.36
CA GLY A 302 19.12 -14.95 28.93
C GLY A 302 20.00 -15.84 28.04
N ASP A 303 20.63 -16.85 28.66
CA ASP A 303 21.50 -17.83 27.99
C ASP A 303 20.74 -18.86 27.13
N VAL A 304 19.42 -18.96 27.28
CA VAL A 304 18.58 -19.81 26.41
C VAL A 304 18.49 -19.18 25.02
N GLU A 305 18.09 -17.91 24.93
CA GLU A 305 17.98 -17.15 23.67
C GLU A 305 19.27 -17.22 22.85
N ARG A 306 20.42 -16.97 23.48
CA ARG A 306 21.73 -17.02 22.79
C ARG A 306 22.04 -18.40 22.19
N ARG A 307 21.59 -19.48 22.83
CA ARG A 307 21.78 -20.85 22.32
C ARG A 307 20.83 -21.16 21.18
N VAL A 308 19.57 -20.73 21.27
CA VAL A 308 18.61 -20.84 20.16
C VAL A 308 19.13 -20.12 18.92
N VAL A 309 19.65 -18.90 19.07
CA VAL A 309 20.30 -18.17 17.96
C VAL A 309 21.44 -18.99 17.38
N ALA A 310 22.36 -19.49 18.22
CA ALA A 310 23.50 -20.28 17.75
C ALA A 310 23.09 -21.56 17.03
N GLN A 311 22.02 -22.23 17.49
CA GLN A 311 21.47 -23.42 16.87
C GLN A 311 20.87 -23.08 15.50
N LEU A 312 20.08 -22.01 15.40
CA LEU A 312 19.51 -21.54 14.13
C LEU A 312 20.61 -21.21 13.11
N LEU A 313 21.68 -20.52 13.54
CA LEU A 313 22.84 -20.24 12.68
C LEU A 313 23.46 -21.53 12.13
N SER A 314 23.61 -22.55 12.98
CA SER A 314 24.18 -23.84 12.59
C SER A 314 23.28 -24.64 11.64
N LEU A 315 21.95 -24.53 11.80
CA LEU A 315 20.99 -25.19 10.91
C LEU A 315 20.99 -24.53 9.52
N MET A 316 20.99 -23.20 9.46
CA MET A 316 21.10 -22.44 8.21
C MET A 316 22.40 -22.75 7.45
N ASP A 317 23.53 -22.79 8.16
CA ASP A 317 24.83 -23.12 7.57
C ASP A 317 24.88 -24.60 7.08
N GLY A 318 24.08 -25.47 7.72
CA GLY A 318 23.99 -26.90 7.43
C GLY A 318 23.05 -27.28 6.28
N LEU A 319 22.21 -26.36 5.79
CA LEU A 319 21.33 -26.60 4.65
C LEU A 319 22.13 -26.89 3.37
N GLU A 320 21.78 -27.99 2.70
CA GLU A 320 22.41 -28.41 1.44
C GLU A 320 22.25 -27.36 0.33
N GLU A 321 23.29 -27.18 -0.50
CA GLU A 321 23.33 -26.19 -1.60
C GLU A 321 22.36 -26.50 -2.76
N ARG A 322 21.55 -27.56 -2.67
CA ARG A 322 20.64 -27.95 -3.75
C ARG A 322 19.41 -27.05 -3.88
N GLY A 323 19.14 -26.18 -2.91
CA GLY A 323 18.05 -25.19 -2.98
C GLY A 323 16.65 -25.80 -2.89
N GLU A 324 16.53 -27.02 -2.37
CA GLU A 324 15.24 -27.72 -2.23
C GLU A 324 14.51 -27.31 -0.94
N VAL A 325 15.20 -26.65 0.00
CA VAL A 325 14.62 -26.06 1.21
C VAL A 325 15.02 -24.59 1.31
N VAL A 326 14.04 -23.71 1.44
CA VAL A 326 14.24 -22.25 1.58
C VAL A 326 13.65 -21.77 2.89
N VAL A 327 14.36 -20.88 3.59
CA VAL A 327 13.90 -20.29 4.86
C VAL A 327 13.44 -18.85 4.65
N ILE A 328 12.18 -18.57 4.96
CA ILE A 328 11.61 -17.23 4.94
C ILE A 328 11.48 -16.75 6.39
N GLY A 329 12.20 -15.70 6.78
CA GLY A 329 12.05 -15.05 8.08
C GLY A 329 11.16 -13.83 7.98
N ALA A 330 10.26 -13.62 8.93
CA ALA A 330 9.47 -12.39 9.06
C ALA A 330 9.78 -11.69 10.38
N THR A 331 9.92 -10.36 10.35
CA THR A 331 10.18 -9.56 11.54
C THR A 331 9.58 -8.17 11.41
N ASN A 332 9.16 -7.57 12.52
CA ASN A 332 8.74 -6.17 12.52
C ASN A 332 9.91 -5.21 12.79
N ARG A 333 11.05 -5.73 13.25
CA ARG A 333 12.20 -4.94 13.70
C ARG A 333 13.50 -5.56 13.21
N VAL A 334 13.92 -5.19 12.00
CA VAL A 334 15.17 -5.69 11.41
C VAL A 334 16.39 -5.37 12.29
N ASP A 335 16.38 -4.24 12.99
CA ASP A 335 17.43 -3.84 13.92
C ASP A 335 17.47 -4.67 15.21
N ALA A 336 16.41 -5.38 15.57
CA ALA A 336 16.40 -6.21 16.77
C ALA A 336 17.12 -7.55 16.57
N ILE A 337 17.29 -7.98 15.31
CA ILE A 337 17.84 -9.30 14.98
C ILE A 337 19.38 -9.32 15.09
N ASP A 338 19.95 -10.48 15.47
CA ASP A 338 21.40 -10.70 15.46
C ASP A 338 22.00 -10.45 14.05
N PRO A 339 22.97 -9.53 13.89
CA PRO A 339 23.58 -9.21 12.60
C PRO A 339 24.26 -10.40 11.91
N ALA A 340 24.53 -11.50 12.62
CA ALA A 340 25.08 -12.71 12.02
C ALA A 340 24.07 -13.45 11.14
N LEU A 341 22.75 -13.28 11.37
CA LEU A 341 21.71 -13.86 10.53
C LEU A 341 21.59 -13.12 9.19
N ARG A 342 21.88 -11.82 9.17
CA ARG A 342 21.84 -10.92 8.00
C ARG A 342 23.07 -11.00 7.09
N ARG A 343 23.97 -11.96 7.32
CA ARG A 343 25.20 -12.13 6.54
C ARG A 343 24.98 -13.15 5.42
N GLY A 344 25.68 -12.93 4.29
CA GLY A 344 25.65 -13.84 3.15
C GLY A 344 25.96 -15.29 3.53
N GLY A 345 25.18 -16.22 2.97
CA GLY A 345 25.09 -17.64 3.30
C GLY A 345 23.91 -18.01 4.21
N ARG A 346 23.07 -17.05 4.63
CA ARG A 346 21.93 -17.27 5.55
C ARG A 346 20.69 -16.51 5.04
N PHE A 347 20.33 -15.38 5.65
CA PHE A 347 19.39 -14.44 5.04
C PHE A 347 20.18 -13.55 4.08
N ASP A 348 20.25 -13.99 2.83
CA ASP A 348 21.01 -13.33 1.76
C ASP A 348 20.31 -12.07 1.26
N ARG A 349 19.00 -11.99 1.48
CA ARG A 349 18.13 -10.95 0.95
C ARG A 349 17.20 -10.44 2.03
N GLU A 350 17.08 -9.12 2.08
CA GLU A 350 16.16 -8.39 2.93
C GLU A 350 15.16 -7.70 2.00
N ILE A 351 13.87 -7.93 2.25
CA ILE A 351 12.76 -7.33 1.50
C ILE A 351 11.94 -6.54 2.51
N GLU A 352 11.86 -5.24 2.27
CA GLU A 352 10.97 -4.35 3.03
C GLU A 352 9.56 -4.45 2.47
N ILE A 353 8.60 -4.77 3.34
CA ILE A 353 7.17 -4.77 3.05
C ILE A 353 6.59 -3.55 3.75
N GLY A 354 6.51 -2.47 2.98
CA GLY A 354 6.02 -1.18 3.41
C GLY A 354 4.50 -1.12 3.61
N VAL A 355 4.03 0.08 3.93
CA VAL A 355 2.60 0.38 3.96
C VAL A 355 2.13 0.59 2.52
N PRO A 356 0.99 0.00 2.11
CA PRO A 356 0.51 0.11 0.73
C PRO A 356 0.23 1.57 0.34
N ASP A 357 0.56 1.90 -0.90
CA ASP A 357 0.22 3.16 -1.55
C ASP A 357 -1.28 3.22 -1.89
N ARG A 358 -1.72 4.29 -2.57
CA ARG A 358 -3.14 4.44 -2.93
C ARG A 358 -3.63 3.28 -3.80
N ASP A 359 -2.88 2.93 -4.83
CA ASP A 359 -3.26 1.88 -5.78
C ASP A 359 -3.24 0.50 -5.12
N GLY A 360 -2.24 0.23 -4.28
CA GLY A 360 -2.18 -0.98 -3.47
C GLY A 360 -3.31 -1.09 -2.45
N ARG A 361 -3.71 0.02 -1.79
CA ARG A 361 -4.91 0.01 -0.92
C ARG A 361 -6.18 -0.30 -1.71
N LYS A 362 -6.31 0.23 -2.92
CA LYS A 362 -7.43 -0.10 -3.81
C LYS A 362 -7.45 -1.59 -4.16
N GLU A 363 -6.31 -2.17 -4.50
CA GLU A 363 -6.20 -3.60 -4.78
C GLU A 363 -6.53 -4.46 -3.56
N ILE A 364 -6.04 -4.10 -2.38
CA ILE A 364 -6.37 -4.78 -1.12
C ILE A 364 -7.88 -4.70 -0.85
N LEU A 365 -8.50 -3.53 -1.03
CA LEU A 365 -9.94 -3.37 -0.91
C LEU A 365 -10.69 -4.23 -1.93
N GLN A 366 -10.23 -4.31 -3.17
CA GLN A 366 -10.81 -5.20 -4.19
C GLN A 366 -10.73 -6.67 -3.80
N VAL A 367 -9.60 -7.12 -3.23
CA VAL A 367 -9.45 -8.50 -2.73
C VAL A 367 -10.45 -8.79 -1.61
N HIS A 368 -10.53 -7.92 -0.59
CA HIS A 368 -11.42 -8.16 0.54
C HIS A 368 -12.90 -8.03 0.17
N THR A 369 -13.24 -7.11 -0.74
CA THR A 369 -14.63 -6.90 -1.19
C THR A 369 -15.06 -7.82 -2.33
N ARG A 370 -14.16 -8.60 -2.94
CA ARG A 370 -14.44 -9.52 -4.06
C ARG A 370 -15.65 -10.44 -3.81
N ASN A 371 -15.79 -10.92 -2.57
CA ASN A 371 -16.86 -11.84 -2.16
C ASN A 371 -18.01 -11.15 -1.42
N MET A 372 -17.98 -9.81 -1.31
CA MET A 372 -19.02 -9.02 -0.65
C MET A 372 -19.99 -8.45 -1.69
N PRO A 373 -21.31 -8.54 -1.47
CA PRO A 373 -22.28 -7.85 -2.29
C PRO A 373 -22.22 -6.35 -1.98
N LEU A 374 -21.56 -5.58 -2.85
CA LEU A 374 -21.52 -4.11 -2.77
C LEU A 374 -22.62 -3.50 -3.65
N THR A 375 -23.18 -2.39 -3.19
CA THR A 375 -24.01 -1.52 -4.03
C THR A 375 -23.15 -0.72 -5.01
N ASP A 376 -23.70 -0.34 -6.18
CA ASP A 376 -23.00 0.43 -7.21
C ASP A 376 -22.49 1.80 -6.71
N ASP A 377 -23.05 2.29 -5.60
CA ASP A 377 -22.68 3.57 -4.98
C ASP A 377 -21.34 3.53 -4.23
N VAL A 378 -20.76 2.35 -3.99
CA VAL A 378 -19.53 2.18 -3.21
C VAL A 378 -18.30 2.43 -4.10
N ASP A 379 -17.70 3.61 -3.95
CA ASP A 379 -16.48 3.98 -4.69
C ASP A 379 -15.20 3.58 -3.94
N LEU A 380 -14.60 2.46 -4.34
CA LEU A 380 -13.35 1.96 -3.77
C LEU A 380 -12.16 2.91 -4.02
N ASP A 381 -12.17 3.70 -5.10
CA ASP A 381 -11.12 4.68 -5.38
C ASP A 381 -11.13 5.81 -4.34
N ALA A 382 -12.31 6.32 -4.01
CA ALA A 382 -12.48 7.34 -2.97
C ALA A 382 -12.07 6.82 -1.57
N TYR A 383 -12.38 5.56 -1.25
CA TYR A 383 -11.94 4.98 0.02
C TYR A 383 -10.43 4.74 0.07
N ALA A 384 -9.80 4.36 -1.04
CA ALA A 384 -8.34 4.21 -1.11
C ALA A 384 -7.61 5.55 -0.90
N GLU A 385 -8.17 6.66 -1.38
CA GLU A 385 -7.68 8.01 -1.10
C GLU A 385 -7.84 8.36 0.39
N SER A 386 -9.00 8.12 0.98
CA SER A 386 -9.29 8.55 2.37
C SER A 386 -8.64 7.69 3.48
N THR A 387 -8.11 6.50 3.15
CA THR A 387 -7.52 5.53 4.09
C THR A 387 -5.99 5.65 4.23
N HIS A 388 -5.48 6.88 4.33
CA HIS A 388 -4.04 7.11 4.52
C HIS A 388 -3.49 6.40 5.76
N GLY A 389 -2.40 5.64 5.58
CA GLY A 389 -1.73 4.91 6.65
C GLY A 389 -2.44 3.62 7.10
N PHE A 390 -3.48 3.17 6.40
CA PHE A 390 -4.09 1.87 6.66
C PHE A 390 -3.21 0.76 6.05
N VAL A 391 -2.94 -0.29 6.84
CA VAL A 391 -2.29 -1.52 6.33
C VAL A 391 -3.31 -2.53 5.85
N GLY A 392 -2.87 -3.63 5.23
CA GLY A 392 -3.74 -4.70 4.75
C GLY A 392 -4.71 -5.22 5.83
N ALA A 393 -4.22 -5.43 7.05
CA ALA A 393 -5.06 -5.83 8.19
C ALA A 393 -6.10 -4.78 8.61
N ASP A 394 -5.79 -3.48 8.46
CA ASP A 394 -6.74 -2.41 8.77
C ASP A 394 -7.83 -2.33 7.70
N LEU A 395 -7.46 -2.49 6.42
CA LEU A 395 -8.42 -2.54 5.31
C LEU A 395 -9.28 -3.81 5.37
N GLU A 396 -8.72 -4.94 5.77
CA GLU A 396 -9.48 -6.16 6.07
C GLU A 396 -10.50 -5.89 7.19
N SER A 397 -10.06 -5.21 8.27
CA SER A 397 -10.92 -4.85 9.40
C SER A 397 -12.02 -3.88 8.98
N LEU A 398 -11.72 -2.89 8.13
CA LEU A 398 -12.68 -1.96 7.55
C LEU A 398 -13.76 -2.71 6.75
N ALA A 399 -13.35 -3.63 5.87
CA ALA A 399 -14.27 -4.40 5.06
C ALA A 399 -15.13 -5.35 5.91
N LYS A 400 -14.54 -5.98 6.94
CA LYS A 400 -15.28 -6.80 7.93
C LYS A 400 -16.30 -5.98 8.71
N GLU A 401 -15.94 -4.79 9.17
CA GLU A 401 -16.83 -3.93 9.95
C GLU A 401 -17.96 -3.36 9.06
N ALA A 402 -17.69 -3.07 7.78
CA ALA A 402 -18.72 -2.70 6.81
C ALA A 402 -19.74 -3.84 6.60
N GLY A 403 -19.27 -5.08 6.43
CA GLY A 403 -20.15 -6.25 6.38
C GLY A 403 -20.93 -6.47 7.69
N MET A 404 -20.31 -6.20 8.84
CA MET A 404 -20.97 -6.28 10.14
C MET A 404 -22.06 -5.21 10.31
N ASN A 405 -21.85 -4.00 9.77
CA ASN A 405 -22.87 -2.93 9.77
C ASN A 405 -24.08 -3.31 8.91
N ALA A 406 -23.84 -3.86 7.72
CA ALA A 406 -24.91 -4.43 6.89
C ALA A 406 -25.67 -5.54 7.62
N LEU A 407 -24.96 -6.45 8.31
CA LEU A 407 -25.59 -7.49 9.13
C LEU A 407 -26.38 -6.91 10.31
N ARG A 408 -25.88 -5.88 11.01
CA ARG A 408 -26.59 -5.21 12.11
C ARG A 408 -27.92 -4.58 11.64
N ARG A 409 -27.98 -4.09 10.40
CA ARG A 409 -29.21 -3.57 9.78
C ARG A 409 -30.25 -4.66 9.55
N ILE A 410 -29.82 -5.87 9.14
CA ILE A 410 -30.70 -6.97 8.75
C ILE A 410 -31.02 -7.90 9.93
N ARG A 411 -30.16 -7.93 10.97
CA ARG A 411 -30.33 -8.73 12.19
C ARG A 411 -31.74 -8.71 12.79
N PRO A 412 -32.47 -7.57 12.87
CA PRO A 412 -33.83 -7.55 13.42
C PRO A 412 -34.85 -8.37 12.61
N GLN A 413 -34.53 -8.71 11.35
CA GLN A 413 -35.39 -9.47 10.43
C GLN A 413 -35.02 -10.97 10.40
N ILE A 414 -33.90 -11.35 11.01
CA ILE A 414 -33.43 -12.73 11.07
C ILE A 414 -33.88 -13.36 12.40
N ASP A 415 -34.56 -14.51 12.32
CA ASP A 415 -34.82 -15.34 13.50
C ASP A 415 -33.60 -16.20 13.82
N LEU A 416 -32.85 -15.83 14.87
CA LEU A 416 -31.64 -16.52 15.29
C LEU A 416 -31.92 -17.87 15.99
N GLU A 417 -33.18 -18.17 16.32
CA GLU A 417 -33.57 -19.45 16.93
C GLU A 417 -33.89 -20.53 15.89
N ALA A 418 -33.96 -20.18 14.61
CA ALA A 418 -34.14 -21.11 13.51
C ALA A 418 -32.78 -21.67 13.04
N ASP A 419 -32.70 -23.01 12.88
CA ASP A 419 -31.50 -23.69 12.36
C ASP A 419 -31.20 -23.39 10.86
N GLU A 420 -32.09 -22.68 10.17
CA GLU A 420 -32.02 -22.46 8.72
C GLU A 420 -32.45 -21.02 8.37
N ILE A 421 -31.70 -20.36 7.48
CA ILE A 421 -31.94 -18.96 7.04
C ILE A 421 -32.79 -18.96 5.76
N ASP A 422 -33.73 -18.02 5.64
CA ASP A 422 -34.56 -17.83 4.44
C ASP A 422 -33.74 -17.24 3.27
N ALA A 423 -33.88 -17.85 2.09
CA ALA A 423 -33.21 -17.44 0.85
C ALA A 423 -33.46 -15.97 0.45
N GLU A 424 -34.68 -15.46 0.64
CA GLU A 424 -35.03 -14.06 0.31
C GLU A 424 -34.26 -13.05 1.18
N VAL A 425 -34.01 -13.38 2.46
CA VAL A 425 -33.23 -12.53 3.35
C VAL A 425 -31.76 -12.50 2.90
N LEU A 426 -31.22 -13.63 2.41
CA LEU A 426 -29.87 -13.72 1.89
C LEU A 426 -29.64 -12.88 0.63
N GLU A 427 -30.62 -12.84 -0.28
CA GLU A 427 -30.55 -12.00 -1.49
C GLU A 427 -30.64 -10.50 -1.16
N SER A 428 -31.28 -10.13 -0.05
CA SER A 428 -31.37 -8.72 0.37
C SER A 428 -30.13 -8.16 1.08
N ILE A 429 -29.12 -9.01 1.36
CA ILE A 429 -27.91 -8.58 2.05
C ILE A 429 -26.97 -7.89 1.05
N GLU A 430 -26.89 -6.57 1.15
CA GLU A 430 -25.95 -5.75 0.40
C GLU A 430 -25.27 -4.73 1.33
N VAL A 431 -24.01 -4.44 1.05
CA VAL A 431 -23.22 -3.42 1.76
C VAL A 431 -23.41 -2.08 1.04
N THR A 432 -23.83 -1.08 1.80
CA THR A 432 -24.06 0.29 1.31
C THR A 432 -22.87 1.19 1.62
N ASP A 433 -22.73 2.30 0.88
CA ASP A 433 -21.71 3.34 1.14
C ASP A 433 -21.77 3.87 2.59
N ASN A 434 -22.97 3.98 3.18
CA ASN A 434 -23.13 4.36 4.59
C ASN A 434 -22.52 3.34 5.55
N ASP A 435 -22.61 2.04 5.26
CA ASP A 435 -22.03 0.99 6.11
C ASP A 435 -20.49 1.09 6.16
N VAL A 436 -19.88 1.40 5.01
CA VAL A 436 -18.44 1.61 4.88
C VAL A 436 -18.00 2.91 5.56
N LYS A 437 -18.76 4.02 5.38
CA LYS A 437 -18.50 5.30 6.09
C LYS A 437 -18.61 5.17 7.60
N ASP A 438 -19.56 4.40 8.10
CA ASP A 438 -19.68 4.15 9.54
C ASP A 438 -18.58 3.22 10.05
N ALA A 439 -18.16 2.22 9.26
CA ALA A 439 -17.02 1.37 9.60
C ALA A 439 -15.72 2.18 9.71
N MET A 440 -15.50 3.15 8.82
CA MET A 440 -14.32 4.02 8.83
C MET A 440 -14.18 4.85 10.12
N LYS A 441 -15.30 5.20 10.77
CA LYS A 441 -15.27 5.92 12.07
C LYS A 441 -14.77 5.05 13.22
N GLY A 442 -14.83 3.73 13.07
CA GLY A 442 -14.49 2.76 14.11
C GLY A 442 -13.11 2.12 13.96
N VAL A 443 -12.49 2.19 12.79
CA VAL A 443 -11.18 1.59 12.52
C VAL A 443 -10.07 2.63 12.65
N GLU A 444 -9.14 2.40 13.56
CA GLU A 444 -7.94 3.22 13.71
C GLU A 444 -6.78 2.64 12.87
N PRO A 445 -6.06 3.45 12.10
CA PRO A 445 -4.90 2.99 11.34
C PRO A 445 -3.76 2.51 12.25
N SER A 446 -3.27 1.31 11.99
CA SER A 446 -2.21 0.67 12.76
C SER A 446 -0.84 1.31 12.51
N ALA A 447 -0.60 1.80 11.29
CA ALA A 447 0.73 2.30 10.90
C ALA A 447 1.04 3.72 11.39
N LEU A 448 0.08 4.50 11.91
CA LEU A 448 0.33 5.89 12.38
C LEU A 448 1.41 6.01 13.48
N ARG A 449 1.89 4.88 14.01
CA ARG A 449 2.98 4.78 14.98
C ARG A 449 4.38 4.88 14.35
N GLU A 450 4.52 4.69 13.03
CA GLU A 450 5.81 4.74 12.33
C GLU A 450 5.95 5.97 11.42
N VAL A 451 7.21 6.31 11.07
CA VAL A 451 7.53 7.35 10.08
C VAL A 451 7.32 6.77 8.68
N PHE A 452 6.48 7.42 7.88
CA PHE A 452 6.10 6.98 6.54
C PHE A 452 6.93 7.66 5.46
N VAL A 453 7.20 6.90 4.40
CA VAL A 453 7.72 7.39 3.13
C VAL A 453 6.53 7.49 2.17
N GLU A 454 6.23 8.68 1.69
CA GLU A 454 5.17 8.92 0.70
C GLU A 454 5.82 9.37 -0.61
N VAL A 455 5.22 9.01 -1.75
CA VAL A 455 5.51 9.68 -3.02
C VAL A 455 4.47 10.79 -3.17
N PRO A 456 4.85 12.09 -3.16
CA PRO A 456 3.88 13.16 -3.26
C PRO A 456 3.23 13.19 -4.65
N ASP A 457 1.97 13.60 -4.71
CA ASP A 457 1.16 13.72 -5.93
C ASP A 457 1.11 15.15 -6.50
N VAL A 458 1.58 16.13 -5.73
CA VAL A 458 1.55 17.55 -6.08
C VAL A 458 2.58 17.87 -7.16
N VAL A 459 2.19 18.53 -8.25
CA VAL A 459 3.11 18.97 -9.32
C VAL A 459 3.38 20.48 -9.24
N TRP A 460 4.39 20.98 -9.97
CA TRP A 460 4.66 22.43 -10.01
C TRP A 460 3.48 23.27 -10.50
N ASP A 461 2.59 22.70 -11.30
CA ASP A 461 1.39 23.34 -11.85
C ASP A 461 0.27 23.53 -10.80
N ASP A 462 0.33 22.79 -9.69
CA ASP A 462 -0.60 22.93 -8.56
C ASP A 462 -0.16 24.04 -7.59
N VAL A 463 1.04 24.58 -7.75
CA VAL A 463 1.52 25.72 -6.96
C VAL A 463 1.45 26.99 -7.79
N GLY A 464 0.55 27.91 -7.44
CA GLY A 464 0.40 29.18 -8.16
C GLY A 464 1.53 30.17 -7.87
N GLY A 465 2.21 30.65 -8.91
CA GLY A 465 3.23 31.72 -8.84
C GLY A 465 4.58 31.28 -8.27
N LEU A 466 5.28 32.22 -7.60
CA LEU A 466 6.57 32.01 -6.92
C LEU A 466 7.70 31.50 -7.82
N GLU A 467 7.74 31.91 -9.09
CA GLU A 467 8.69 31.40 -10.09
C GLU A 467 10.16 31.49 -9.63
N GLY A 468 10.57 32.59 -8.99
CA GLY A 468 11.92 32.73 -8.46
C GLY A 468 12.24 31.78 -7.29
N THR A 469 11.25 31.46 -6.44
CA THR A 469 11.40 30.47 -5.37
C THR A 469 11.45 29.06 -5.94
N LYS A 470 10.61 28.75 -6.94
CA LYS A 470 10.62 27.46 -7.65
C LYS A 470 11.98 27.23 -8.30
N GLU A 471 12.51 28.22 -9.01
CA GLU A 471 13.82 28.13 -9.68
C GLU A 471 14.93 27.85 -8.65
N ARG A 472 14.98 28.57 -7.53
CA ARG A 472 15.94 28.29 -6.45
C ARG A 472 15.81 26.88 -5.88
N LEU A 473 14.59 26.37 -5.70
CA LEU A 473 14.40 25.00 -5.20
C LEU A 473 14.84 23.95 -6.24
N ARG A 474 14.63 24.19 -7.53
CA ARG A 474 15.16 23.34 -8.59
C ARG A 474 16.68 23.32 -8.59
N GLU A 475 17.31 24.48 -8.50
CA GLU A 475 18.78 24.59 -8.43
C GLU A 475 19.37 23.88 -7.21
N THR A 476 18.65 23.92 -6.08
CA THR A 476 19.16 23.45 -4.79
C THR A 476 18.89 21.97 -4.54
N ILE A 477 17.77 21.43 -5.02
CA ILE A 477 17.30 20.07 -4.72
C ILE A 477 17.29 19.20 -5.97
N GLN A 478 16.65 19.68 -7.04
CA GLN A 478 16.46 18.89 -8.26
C GLN A 478 17.76 18.71 -9.04
N TRP A 479 18.54 19.77 -9.27
CA TRP A 479 19.75 19.68 -10.10
C TRP A 479 20.84 18.77 -9.51
N PRO A 480 21.11 18.75 -8.19
CA PRO A 480 22.04 17.79 -7.61
C PRO A 480 21.63 16.33 -7.83
N LEU A 481 20.33 16.04 -7.82
CA LEU A 481 19.78 14.68 -8.00
C LEU A 481 19.74 14.27 -9.48
N ASP A 482 19.33 15.18 -10.37
CA ASP A 482 19.20 14.91 -11.81
C ASP A 482 20.55 14.93 -12.56
N TYR A 483 21.53 15.72 -12.08
CA TYR A 483 22.81 15.97 -12.76
C TYR A 483 24.04 15.86 -11.83
N PRO A 484 24.23 14.73 -11.12
CA PRO A 484 25.33 14.58 -10.17
C PRO A 484 26.72 14.77 -10.81
N GLU A 485 26.91 14.34 -12.06
CA GLU A 485 28.22 14.45 -12.74
C GLU A 485 28.65 15.90 -13.00
N VAL A 486 27.68 16.81 -13.15
CA VAL A 486 27.96 18.25 -13.32
C VAL A 486 28.47 18.85 -12.02
N PHE A 487 27.90 18.45 -10.88
CA PHE A 487 28.33 18.91 -9.56
C PHE A 487 29.71 18.36 -9.19
N GLU A 488 29.98 17.08 -9.45
CA GLU A 488 31.29 16.47 -9.27
C GLU A 488 32.37 17.16 -10.13
N ALA A 489 32.09 17.39 -11.42
CA ALA A 489 33.04 18.02 -12.35
C ALA A 489 33.37 19.48 -11.97
N MET A 490 32.43 20.16 -11.30
CA MET A 490 32.57 21.56 -10.88
C MET A 490 33.06 21.71 -9.44
N ASP A 491 33.36 20.61 -8.74
CA ASP A 491 33.78 20.60 -7.33
C ASP A 491 32.76 21.35 -6.43
N MET A 492 31.48 21.15 -6.71
CA MET A 492 30.37 21.78 -6.01
C MET A 492 29.75 20.80 -5.00
N GLU A 493 29.74 21.19 -3.73
CA GLU A 493 29.03 20.45 -2.69
C GLU A 493 27.51 20.59 -2.87
N SER A 494 26.80 19.45 -2.86
CA SER A 494 25.33 19.44 -2.87
C SER A 494 24.78 20.01 -1.57
N ALA A 495 23.72 20.82 -1.67
CA ALA A 495 23.07 21.40 -0.50
C ALA A 495 22.41 20.29 0.32
N LYS A 496 22.86 20.08 1.56
CA LYS A 496 22.33 19.04 2.44
C LYS A 496 21.05 19.47 3.16
N GLY A 497 20.86 20.79 3.34
CA GLY A 497 19.71 21.31 4.06
C GLY A 497 19.19 22.65 3.55
N VAL A 498 17.90 22.67 3.25
CA VAL A 498 17.16 23.87 2.82
C VAL A 498 16.21 24.31 3.92
N LEU A 499 16.36 25.55 4.41
CA LEU A 499 15.38 26.18 5.29
C LEU A 499 14.48 27.12 4.48
N MET A 500 13.20 26.76 4.35
CA MET A 500 12.17 27.64 3.82
C MET A 500 11.51 28.45 4.93
N TYR A 501 11.48 29.77 4.79
CA TYR A 501 10.85 30.64 5.78
C TYR A 501 9.95 31.71 5.14
N GLY A 502 8.98 32.19 5.91
CA GLY A 502 8.09 33.29 5.52
C GLY A 502 6.77 33.27 6.29
N PRO A 503 5.78 34.08 5.91
CA PRO A 503 4.47 34.09 6.56
C PRO A 503 3.76 32.73 6.50
N PRO A 504 2.91 32.39 7.50
CA PRO A 504 2.06 31.20 7.45
C PRO A 504 1.08 31.29 6.27
N GLY A 505 0.68 30.13 5.73
CA GLY A 505 -0.31 30.06 4.65
C GLY A 505 0.19 30.43 3.24
N THR A 506 1.50 30.58 3.05
CA THR A 506 2.15 30.86 1.75
C THR A 506 2.47 29.60 0.92
N GLY A 507 2.08 28.41 1.39
CA GLY A 507 2.25 27.16 0.63
C GLY A 507 3.63 26.50 0.73
N LYS A 508 4.40 26.73 1.81
CA LYS A 508 5.73 26.10 2.00
C LYS A 508 5.67 24.57 1.94
N THR A 509 4.66 23.97 2.57
CA THR A 509 4.41 22.52 2.53
C THR A 509 4.07 22.04 1.12
N LEU A 510 3.30 22.81 0.34
CA LEU A 510 2.98 22.48 -1.05
C LEU A 510 4.21 22.56 -1.96
N LEU A 511 5.06 23.57 -1.77
CA LEU A 511 6.34 23.71 -2.50
C LEU A 511 7.28 22.52 -2.24
N ALA A 512 7.35 22.05 -1.00
CA ALA A 512 8.16 20.90 -0.64
C ALA A 512 7.66 19.59 -1.25
N LYS A 513 6.34 19.39 -1.29
CA LYS A 513 5.73 18.25 -1.96
C LYS A 513 5.98 18.28 -3.48
N ALA A 514 5.83 19.45 -4.09
CA ALA A 514 6.05 19.63 -5.53
C ALA A 514 7.50 19.34 -5.93
N VAL A 515 8.49 19.83 -5.18
CA VAL A 515 9.90 19.57 -5.51
C VAL A 515 10.28 18.09 -5.34
N ALA A 516 9.70 17.40 -4.35
CA ALA A 516 9.97 15.98 -4.12
C ALA A 516 9.35 15.09 -5.21
N ASN A 517 8.11 15.37 -5.63
CA ASN A 517 7.47 14.66 -6.74
C ASN A 517 8.25 14.83 -8.06
N GLU A 518 8.67 16.05 -8.36
CA GLU A 518 9.38 16.37 -9.61
C GLU A 518 10.82 15.87 -9.65
N SER A 519 11.42 15.59 -8.49
CA SER A 519 12.74 14.96 -8.38
C SER A 519 12.62 13.43 -8.28
N GLU A 520 11.43 12.86 -8.54
CA GLU A 520 11.10 11.42 -8.41
C GLU A 520 11.63 10.80 -7.10
N SER A 521 11.61 11.60 -6.03
CA SER A 521 12.27 11.26 -4.76
C SER A 521 11.23 10.92 -3.71
N ASN A 522 11.58 9.96 -2.86
CA ASN A 522 10.80 9.59 -1.69
C ASN A 522 10.63 10.80 -0.75
N PHE A 523 9.46 10.98 -0.15
CA PHE A 523 9.16 12.13 0.71
C PHE A 523 8.78 11.67 2.12
N ILE A 524 9.55 12.13 3.12
CA ILE A 524 9.27 11.85 4.53
C ILE A 524 8.84 13.14 5.21
N SER A 525 7.55 13.26 5.54
CA SER A 525 7.01 14.43 6.24
C SER A 525 6.98 14.22 7.74
N VAL A 526 7.65 15.09 8.49
CA VAL A 526 7.67 15.12 9.95
C VAL A 526 7.23 16.49 10.45
N LYS A 527 6.13 16.54 11.20
CA LYS A 527 5.70 17.78 11.86
C LYS A 527 6.42 17.94 13.20
N GLY A 528 6.94 19.13 13.49
CA GLY A 528 7.67 19.43 14.73
C GLY A 528 6.97 18.91 16.01
N PRO A 529 5.67 19.19 16.22
CA PRO A 529 4.94 18.69 17.39
C PRO A 529 4.83 17.16 17.49
N GLU A 530 4.90 16.42 16.38
CA GLU A 530 4.79 14.95 16.38
C GLU A 530 6.00 14.29 17.04
N LEU A 531 7.20 14.86 16.87
CA LEU A 531 8.43 14.35 17.50
C LEU A 531 8.40 14.50 19.04
N LEU A 532 7.66 15.49 19.55
CA LEU A 532 7.50 15.72 20.99
C LEU A 532 6.43 14.83 21.61
N ASN A 533 5.33 14.59 20.89
CA ASN A 533 4.16 13.87 21.41
C ASN A 533 4.21 12.35 21.22
N LYS A 534 4.70 11.85 20.07
CA LYS A 534 4.69 10.40 19.77
C LYS A 534 5.64 9.59 20.67
N PHE A 535 6.65 10.25 21.27
CA PHE A 535 7.73 9.60 21.99
C PHE A 535 7.92 10.15 23.40
N VAL A 536 6.91 10.00 24.27
CA VAL A 536 7.05 10.35 25.70
C VAL A 536 8.13 9.46 26.33
N GLY A 537 9.37 9.95 26.37
CA GLY A 537 10.55 9.28 26.93
C GLY A 537 11.67 8.94 25.94
N GLU A 538 11.40 8.92 24.62
CA GLU A 538 12.35 8.48 23.58
C GLU A 538 12.40 9.38 22.31
N SER A 539 12.08 10.68 22.39
CA SER A 539 12.06 11.58 21.21
C SER A 539 13.38 11.62 20.40
N GLU A 540 14.53 11.31 21.01
CA GLU A 540 15.82 11.18 20.31
C GLU A 540 15.85 9.98 19.36
N LYS A 541 15.24 8.85 19.77
CA LYS A 541 15.20 7.63 18.97
C LYS A 541 14.32 7.82 17.73
N GLY A 542 13.21 8.55 17.88
CA GLY A 542 12.35 8.93 16.76
C GLY A 542 13.09 9.72 15.69
N VAL A 543 13.95 10.67 16.09
CA VAL A 543 14.81 11.40 15.12
C VAL A 543 15.76 10.43 14.41
N ARG A 544 16.45 9.53 15.12
CA ARG A 544 17.35 8.54 14.48
C ARG A 544 16.62 7.65 13.49
N GLU A 545 15.41 7.23 13.83
CA GLU A 545 14.58 6.37 13.00
C GLU A 545 14.18 7.07 11.69
N VAL A 546 13.77 8.35 11.75
CA VAL A 546 13.49 9.18 10.55
C VAL A 546 14.69 9.19 9.61
N PHE A 547 15.88 9.49 10.12
CA PHE A 547 17.09 9.55 9.29
C PHE A 547 17.58 8.17 8.85
N SER A 548 17.38 7.10 9.63
CA SER A 548 17.69 5.72 9.18
C SER A 548 16.80 5.33 8.00
N LYS A 549 15.48 5.52 8.13
CA LYS A 549 14.54 5.23 7.05
C LYS A 549 14.84 6.04 5.79
N ALA A 550 15.19 7.31 5.93
CA ALA A 550 15.59 8.15 4.80
C ALA A 550 16.87 7.64 4.10
N ARG A 551 17.83 7.12 4.86
CA ARG A 551 19.08 6.56 4.31
C ARG A 551 18.84 5.22 3.61
N GLU A 552 17.96 4.40 4.14
CA GLU A 552 17.57 3.11 3.56
C GLU A 552 16.79 3.30 2.24
N ASN A 553 16.01 4.38 2.15
CA ASN A 553 15.14 4.69 1.02
C ASN A 553 15.70 5.79 0.09
N ALA A 554 17.01 6.02 0.10
CA ALA A 554 17.63 7.03 -0.77
C ALA A 554 17.42 6.71 -2.27
N PRO A 555 17.08 7.69 -3.13
CA PRO A 555 17.02 9.13 -2.88
C PRO A 555 15.75 9.57 -2.12
N THR A 556 15.91 10.38 -1.07
CA THR A 556 14.80 10.82 -0.20
C THR A 556 14.92 12.29 0.21
N VAL A 557 13.80 13.01 0.19
CA VAL A 557 13.62 14.35 0.77
C VAL A 557 12.96 14.24 2.14
N ILE A 558 13.68 14.62 3.20
CA ILE A 558 13.15 14.69 4.57
C ILE A 558 12.57 16.09 4.80
N PHE A 559 11.26 16.18 4.98
CA PHE A 559 10.54 17.43 5.21
C PHE A 559 10.20 17.64 6.69
N PHE A 560 10.82 18.63 7.33
CA PHE A 560 10.47 19.07 8.69
C PHE A 560 9.55 20.29 8.63
N ASP A 561 8.27 20.09 8.94
CA ASP A 561 7.30 21.19 9.09
C ASP A 561 7.35 21.79 10.49
N GLU A 562 7.21 23.11 10.60
CA GLU A 562 7.25 23.84 11.86
C GLU A 562 8.45 23.49 12.75
N ILE A 563 9.67 23.52 12.18
CA ILE A 563 10.89 23.17 12.92
C ILE A 563 11.11 24.08 14.14
N ASP A 564 10.57 25.29 14.14
CA ASP A 564 10.59 26.21 15.27
C ASP A 564 9.86 25.68 16.51
N ALA A 565 8.98 24.69 16.38
CA ALA A 565 8.35 24.02 17.53
C ALA A 565 9.32 23.14 18.33
N ILE A 566 10.34 22.58 17.67
CA ILE A 566 11.34 21.69 18.30
C ILE A 566 12.69 22.37 18.52
N ALA A 567 13.03 23.35 17.68
CA ALA A 567 14.36 23.94 17.57
C ALA A 567 14.47 25.36 18.13
N THR A 568 13.80 25.63 19.26
CA THR A 568 13.90 26.94 19.91
C THR A 568 15.28 27.19 20.52
N GLU A 569 15.74 28.44 20.45
CA GLU A 569 17.02 28.91 21.00
C GLU A 569 17.25 28.51 22.48
N ARG A 570 18.42 27.91 22.75
CA ARG A 570 18.81 27.38 24.07
C ARG A 570 18.72 28.46 25.16
N GLY A 571 18.02 28.17 26.25
CA GLY A 571 17.99 29.01 27.45
C GLY A 571 16.90 30.09 27.54
N ARG A 572 15.98 30.20 26.57
CA ARG A 572 14.84 31.15 26.66
C ARG A 572 13.66 30.65 27.51
N ASN A 573 13.50 29.34 27.67
CA ASN A 573 12.42 28.74 28.48
C ASN A 573 12.99 27.98 29.69
N SER A 574 13.07 28.62 30.86
CA SER A 574 13.56 27.99 32.12
C SER A 574 12.58 26.97 32.74
N GLY A 575 11.63 26.43 31.97
CA GLY A 575 10.54 25.61 32.50
C GLY A 575 10.29 24.29 31.77
N ASP A 576 10.93 24.05 30.62
CA ASP A 576 10.72 22.81 29.88
C ASP A 576 11.78 21.78 30.27
N SER A 577 11.33 20.55 30.54
CA SER A 577 12.24 19.42 30.73
C SER A 577 13.14 19.34 29.49
N GLY A 578 14.46 19.17 29.63
CA GLY A 578 15.47 19.22 28.54
C GLY A 578 15.32 18.16 27.43
N VAL A 579 14.11 17.74 27.10
CA VAL A 579 13.70 16.93 25.95
C VAL A 579 13.96 17.69 24.65
N SER A 580 13.49 18.94 24.50
CA SER A 580 13.73 19.73 23.28
C SER A 580 15.22 19.93 22.99
N GLU A 581 16.04 20.23 24.02
CA GLU A 581 17.50 20.38 23.85
C GLU A 581 18.19 19.09 23.38
N ARG A 582 17.71 17.93 23.85
CA ARG A 582 18.22 16.62 23.45
C ARG A 582 17.81 16.25 22.02
N VAL A 583 16.57 16.54 21.64
CA VAL A 583 16.07 16.38 20.26
C VAL A 583 16.87 17.25 19.30
N VAL A 584 17.11 18.53 19.62
CA VAL A 584 17.95 19.41 18.79
C VAL A 584 19.37 18.87 18.67
N SER A 585 19.97 18.39 19.76
CA SER A 585 21.31 17.82 19.72
C SER A 585 21.41 16.56 18.86
N GLN A 586 20.38 15.71 18.90
CA GLN A 586 20.28 14.55 18.02
C GLN A 586 20.10 14.97 16.55
N LEU A 587 19.22 15.94 16.26
CA LEU A 587 19.03 16.47 14.91
C LEU A 587 20.33 17.03 14.32
N LEU A 588 21.11 17.76 15.11
CA LEU A 588 22.43 18.24 14.70
C LEU A 588 23.40 17.10 14.40
N THR A 589 23.38 16.03 15.20
CA THR A 589 24.22 14.85 15.00
C THR A 589 23.86 14.12 13.70
N GLU A 590 22.57 13.99 13.39
CA GLU A 590 22.12 13.38 12.14
C GLU A 590 22.45 14.25 10.92
N LEU A 591 22.25 15.57 10.99
CA LEU A 591 22.61 16.51 9.92
C LEU A 591 24.11 16.50 9.61
N ASP A 592 24.96 16.51 10.64
CA ASP A 592 26.42 16.39 10.48
C ASP A 592 26.80 14.99 9.92
N GLY A 593 26.00 13.96 10.20
CA GLY A 593 26.18 12.60 9.69
C GLY A 593 25.80 12.40 8.22
N LEU A 594 25.13 13.38 7.60
CA LEU A 594 24.78 13.35 6.17
C LEU A 594 25.94 13.77 5.25
N GLU A 595 27.07 14.25 5.80
CA GLU A 595 28.25 14.66 5.01
C GLU A 595 28.78 13.55 4.07
N THR A 596 28.51 12.27 4.37
CA THR A 596 28.97 11.13 3.54
C THR A 596 27.95 10.61 2.52
N LEU A 597 26.72 11.16 2.48
CA LEU A 597 25.62 10.63 1.66
C LEU A 597 25.11 11.71 0.71
N GLU A 598 25.15 11.43 -0.60
CA GLU A 598 24.82 12.41 -1.65
C GLU A 598 23.33 12.48 -1.97
N ASP A 599 22.56 11.47 -1.57
CA ASP A 599 21.19 11.22 -2.05
C ASP A 599 20.07 11.57 -1.05
N VAL A 600 20.40 12.16 0.12
CA VAL A 600 19.40 12.55 1.13
C VAL A 600 19.44 14.06 1.34
N VAL A 601 18.30 14.72 1.11
CA VAL A 601 18.16 16.18 1.24
C VAL A 601 17.17 16.51 2.36
N VAL A 602 17.55 17.43 3.25
CA VAL A 602 16.67 17.88 4.33
C VAL A 602 16.03 19.22 3.96
N VAL A 603 14.70 19.31 4.04
CA VAL A 603 13.93 20.52 3.80
C VAL A 603 13.18 20.87 5.08
N ALA A 604 13.57 21.94 5.75
CA ALA A 604 12.91 22.44 6.95
C ALA A 604 12.06 23.67 6.63
N THR A 605 10.90 23.82 7.26
CA THR A 605 10.10 25.04 7.16
C THR A 605 9.91 25.70 8.51
N THR A 606 9.80 27.02 8.47
CA THR A 606 9.46 27.80 9.66
C THR A 606 8.63 29.03 9.32
N ASN A 607 7.72 29.37 10.22
CA ASN A 607 7.03 30.66 10.17
C ASN A 607 7.78 31.72 10.99
N ARG A 608 8.73 31.30 11.85
CA ARG A 608 9.45 32.14 12.81
C ARG A 608 10.95 31.85 12.79
N PRO A 609 11.66 32.27 11.72
CA PRO A 609 13.09 32.06 11.62
C PRO A 609 13.89 32.78 12.74
N ASP A 610 13.30 33.76 13.42
CA ASP A 610 13.88 34.44 14.58
C ASP A 610 13.99 33.57 15.85
N LEU A 611 13.30 32.42 15.89
CA LEU A 611 13.30 31.51 17.05
C LEU A 611 14.25 30.31 16.91
N ILE A 612 14.74 30.03 15.70
CA ILE A 612 15.54 28.84 15.41
C ILE A 612 16.92 28.94 16.04
N ASP A 613 17.40 27.84 16.63
CA ASP A 613 18.78 27.72 17.12
C ASP A 613 19.79 28.02 15.99
N SER A 614 20.62 29.04 16.19
CA SER A 614 21.69 29.43 15.28
C SER A 614 22.66 28.30 14.91
N ALA A 615 22.72 27.22 15.69
CA ALA A 615 23.49 26.03 15.39
C ALA A 615 22.98 25.27 14.16
N LEU A 616 21.66 25.29 13.88
CA LEU A 616 21.09 24.62 12.71
C LEU A 616 21.38 25.37 11.40
N LEU A 617 21.53 26.70 11.48
CA LEU A 617 21.78 27.60 10.35
C LEU A 617 23.26 27.67 9.94
N ARG A 618 24.10 26.77 10.45
CA ARG A 618 25.54 26.79 10.14
C ARG A 618 25.80 26.04 8.82
N PRO A 619 26.85 26.39 8.07
CA PRO A 619 27.29 25.64 6.89
C PRO A 619 27.43 24.14 7.20
N GLY A 620 26.99 23.29 6.27
CA GLY A 620 26.93 21.82 6.42
C GLY A 620 25.62 21.29 7.04
N ARG A 621 24.68 22.15 7.44
CA ARG A 621 23.38 21.79 8.03
C ARG A 621 22.24 22.36 7.19
N LEU A 622 21.46 23.30 7.73
CA LEU A 622 20.48 24.09 6.97
C LEU A 622 21.17 25.34 6.42
N ASP A 623 22.05 25.14 5.44
CA ASP A 623 22.91 26.18 4.90
C ASP A 623 22.24 27.02 3.81
N ARG A 624 21.23 26.48 3.13
CA ARG A 624 20.46 27.19 2.10
C ARG A 624 19.17 27.78 2.67
N HIS A 625 19.05 29.10 2.65
CA HIS A 625 17.86 29.80 3.14
C HIS A 625 17.00 30.30 1.97
N VAL A 626 15.78 29.79 1.88
CA VAL A 626 14.82 30.15 0.82
C VAL A 626 13.66 30.94 1.43
N HIS A 627 13.59 32.24 1.11
CA HIS A 627 12.46 33.08 1.48
C HIS A 627 11.26 32.80 0.56
N VAL A 628 10.10 32.54 1.18
CA VAL A 628 8.81 32.42 0.49
C VAL A 628 8.03 33.72 0.71
N PRO A 629 8.03 34.63 -0.28
CA PRO A 629 7.40 35.95 -0.14
C PRO A 629 5.87 35.86 -0.15
N VAL A 630 5.23 36.96 0.25
CA VAL A 630 3.79 37.16 0.08
C VAL A 630 3.47 37.23 -1.42
N PRO A 631 2.42 36.54 -1.92
CA PRO A 631 2.06 36.57 -3.34
C PRO A 631 1.75 37.97 -3.87
N ASP A 632 2.31 38.32 -5.02
CA ASP A 632 1.97 39.52 -5.77
C ASP A 632 0.65 39.34 -6.57
N GLU A 633 0.20 40.37 -7.28
CA GLU A 633 -1.07 40.30 -8.02
C GLU A 633 -1.08 39.18 -9.08
N GLU A 634 0.04 38.98 -9.78
CA GLU A 634 0.16 37.92 -10.79
C GLU A 634 0.16 36.53 -10.15
N ALA A 635 0.88 36.35 -9.05
CA ALA A 635 0.87 35.10 -8.29
C ALA A 635 -0.52 34.81 -7.72
N ARG A 636 -1.22 35.81 -7.16
CA ARG A 636 -2.60 35.63 -6.67
C ARG A 636 -3.54 35.22 -7.79
N ARG A 637 -3.42 35.82 -8.99
CA ARG A 637 -4.18 35.40 -10.17
C ARG A 637 -3.96 33.92 -10.48
N LYS A 638 -2.71 33.46 -10.55
CA LYS A 638 -2.37 32.05 -10.79
C LYS A 638 -2.91 31.14 -9.67
N ILE A 639 -2.84 31.57 -8.42
CA ILE A 639 -3.39 30.83 -7.26
C ILE A 639 -4.92 30.67 -7.40
N PHE A 640 -5.64 31.74 -7.78
CA PHE A 640 -7.07 31.65 -8.07
C PHE A 640 -7.37 30.70 -9.23
N GLU A 641 -6.59 30.74 -10.32
CA GLU A 641 -6.75 29.83 -11.47
C GLU A 641 -6.60 28.35 -11.05
N VAL A 642 -5.62 28.03 -10.20
CA VAL A 642 -5.44 26.68 -9.64
C VAL A 642 -6.65 26.26 -8.81
N HIS A 643 -7.05 27.05 -7.81
CA HIS A 643 -8.14 26.66 -6.90
C HIS A 643 -9.53 26.67 -7.56
N THR A 644 -9.68 27.33 -8.71
CA THR A 644 -10.94 27.39 -9.46
C THR A 644 -11.01 26.41 -10.64
N ARG A 645 -9.91 25.76 -11.03
CA ARG A 645 -9.82 24.85 -12.18
C ARG A 645 -10.90 23.77 -12.21
N ASN A 646 -11.22 23.19 -11.05
CA ASN A 646 -12.20 22.10 -10.91
C ASN A 646 -13.58 22.58 -10.43
N LYS A 647 -13.82 23.90 -10.36
CA LYS A 647 -15.09 24.47 -9.87
C LYS A 647 -15.98 24.89 -11.04
N PRO A 648 -17.30 24.67 -10.96
CA PRO A 648 -18.23 25.12 -11.98
C PRO A 648 -18.40 26.65 -11.89
N LEU A 649 -17.56 27.40 -12.62
CA LEU A 649 -17.63 28.86 -12.68
C LEU A 649 -18.70 29.33 -13.68
N ALA A 650 -19.36 30.44 -13.36
CA ALA A 650 -20.18 31.17 -14.33
C ALA A 650 -19.30 31.99 -15.28
N ASP A 651 -19.75 32.21 -16.52
CA ASP A 651 -19.02 32.98 -17.55
C ASP A 651 -18.71 34.44 -17.15
N GLY A 652 -19.38 34.95 -16.10
CA GLY A 652 -19.20 36.30 -15.57
C GLY A 652 -18.13 36.43 -14.46
N VAL A 653 -17.43 35.36 -14.10
CA VAL A 653 -16.37 35.42 -13.07
C VAL A 653 -15.07 35.94 -13.67
N ASP A 654 -14.59 37.08 -13.18
CA ASP A 654 -13.33 37.69 -13.60
C ASP A 654 -12.23 37.46 -12.55
N ILE A 655 -11.33 36.50 -12.82
CA ILE A 655 -10.21 36.16 -11.94
C ILE A 655 -9.23 37.34 -11.80
N ASP A 656 -9.04 38.15 -12.84
CA ASP A 656 -8.20 39.35 -12.78
C ASP A 656 -8.76 40.40 -11.83
N SER A 657 -10.09 40.50 -11.74
CA SER A 657 -10.73 41.39 -10.77
C SER A 657 -10.57 40.87 -9.33
N LEU A 658 -10.58 39.56 -9.12
CA LEU A 658 -10.39 38.97 -7.79
C LEU A 658 -8.97 39.20 -7.28
N ALA A 659 -7.95 38.95 -8.12
CA ALA A 659 -6.55 39.14 -7.77
C ALA A 659 -6.20 40.59 -7.38
N ARG A 660 -6.84 41.57 -8.02
CA ARG A 660 -6.73 43.01 -7.71
C ARG A 660 -7.37 43.39 -6.38
N ARG A 661 -8.44 42.70 -5.97
CA ARG A 661 -9.19 43.00 -4.73
C ARG A 661 -8.66 42.23 -3.52
N SER A 662 -7.84 41.20 -3.73
CA SER A 662 -7.30 40.33 -2.67
C SER A 662 -5.88 40.75 -2.23
N GLU A 663 -5.60 42.04 -2.11
CA GLU A 663 -4.30 42.51 -1.63
C GLU A 663 -4.05 42.06 -0.17
N GLY A 664 -2.87 41.51 0.11
CA GLY A 664 -2.51 40.98 1.43
C GLY A 664 -2.99 39.54 1.71
N TYR A 665 -3.70 38.91 0.77
CA TYR A 665 -4.14 37.52 0.90
C TYR A 665 -3.00 36.56 0.54
N VAL A 666 -2.83 35.52 1.36
CA VAL A 666 -1.93 34.39 1.06
C VAL A 666 -2.68 33.23 0.39
N GLY A 667 -1.96 32.19 -0.03
CA GLY A 667 -2.56 31.03 -0.70
C GLY A 667 -3.70 30.40 0.12
N ALA A 668 -3.50 30.23 1.43
CA ALA A 668 -4.53 29.72 2.34
C ALA A 668 -5.77 30.64 2.43
N ASP A 669 -5.59 31.96 2.38
CA ASP A 669 -6.73 32.90 2.40
C ASP A 669 -7.51 32.82 1.08
N ILE A 670 -6.81 32.71 -0.05
CA ILE A 670 -7.43 32.58 -1.38
C ILE A 670 -8.20 31.26 -1.50
N GLU A 671 -7.62 30.17 -0.99
CA GLU A 671 -8.31 28.89 -0.87
C GLU A 671 -9.58 29.03 -0.04
N ALA A 672 -9.50 29.70 1.12
CA ALA A 672 -10.65 29.98 1.98
C ALA A 672 -11.73 30.81 1.26
N VAL A 673 -11.35 31.83 0.48
CA VAL A 673 -12.29 32.62 -0.35
C VAL A 673 -12.97 31.73 -1.39
N CYS A 674 -12.22 30.87 -2.10
CA CYS A 674 -12.79 29.97 -3.10
C CYS A 674 -13.73 28.94 -2.47
N ARG A 675 -13.41 28.45 -1.28
CA ARG A 675 -14.24 27.52 -0.51
C ARG A 675 -15.52 28.20 -0.02
N GLU A 676 -15.43 29.41 0.52
CA GLU A 676 -16.59 30.16 1.00
C GLU A 676 -17.51 30.59 -0.16
N ALA A 677 -16.95 31.01 -1.29
CA ALA A 677 -17.72 31.29 -2.50
C ALA A 677 -18.48 30.03 -3.00
N SER A 678 -17.84 28.86 -2.93
CA SER A 678 -18.49 27.58 -3.24
C SER A 678 -19.61 27.29 -2.24
N MET A 679 -19.39 27.53 -0.94
CA MET A 679 -20.38 27.30 0.11
C MET A 679 -21.59 28.23 -0.02
N ASN A 680 -21.37 29.50 -0.39
CA ASN A 680 -22.43 30.47 -0.65
C ASN A 680 -23.26 30.05 -1.86
N ALA A 681 -22.62 29.60 -2.94
CA ALA A 681 -23.30 29.05 -4.11
C ALA A 681 -24.15 27.82 -3.77
N SER A 682 -23.58 26.89 -2.99
CA SER A 682 -24.30 25.70 -2.53
C SER A 682 -25.46 26.06 -1.61
N ARG A 683 -25.30 27.05 -0.73
CA ARG A 683 -26.37 27.51 0.18
C ARG A 683 -27.53 28.11 -0.60
N GLU A 684 -27.25 28.99 -1.57
CA GLU A 684 -28.28 29.55 -2.45
C GLU A 684 -29.02 28.45 -3.21
N PHE A 685 -28.28 27.49 -3.76
CA PHE A 685 -28.88 26.36 -4.47
C PHE A 685 -29.79 25.52 -3.57
N ILE A 686 -29.31 25.11 -2.39
CA ILE A 686 -30.08 24.30 -1.43
C ILE A 686 -31.33 25.04 -0.92
N GLU A 687 -31.26 26.36 -0.75
CA GLU A 687 -32.42 27.18 -0.35
C GLU A 687 -33.43 27.36 -1.50
N SER A 688 -32.98 27.27 -2.75
CA SER A 688 -33.80 27.46 -3.95
C SER A 688 -34.49 26.19 -4.46
N VAL A 689 -34.00 25.00 -4.10
CA VAL A 689 -34.48 23.70 -4.60
C VAL A 689 -35.03 22.84 -3.47
N THR A 690 -36.16 22.17 -3.70
CA THR A 690 -36.73 21.19 -2.78
C THR A 690 -35.86 19.92 -2.73
N PRO A 691 -35.73 19.21 -1.58
CA PRO A 691 -34.87 18.04 -1.46
C PRO A 691 -35.11 16.92 -2.48
N GLU A 692 -36.32 16.87 -3.06
CA GLU A 692 -36.75 15.88 -4.05
C GLU A 692 -36.27 16.21 -5.49
N ASP A 693 -35.88 17.46 -5.77
CA ASP A 693 -35.48 17.95 -7.11
C ASP A 693 -33.96 18.26 -7.22
N ILE A 694 -33.19 17.90 -6.19
CA ILE A 694 -31.75 18.18 -6.11
C ILE A 694 -30.99 17.44 -7.23
N ASP A 695 -31.24 16.14 -7.39
CA ASP A 695 -30.54 15.30 -8.37
C ASP A 695 -30.70 15.77 -9.82
N ASP A 696 -31.88 16.31 -10.17
CA ASP A 696 -32.16 16.85 -11.50
C ASP A 696 -31.53 18.23 -11.75
N SER A 697 -31.20 18.97 -10.68
CA SER A 697 -30.78 20.38 -10.75
C SER A 697 -29.30 20.62 -10.40
N ILE A 698 -28.58 19.62 -9.86
CA ILE A 698 -27.17 19.71 -9.45
C ILE A 698 -26.26 20.23 -10.59
N GLY A 699 -26.50 19.82 -11.83
CA GLY A 699 -25.70 20.24 -12.99
C GLY A 699 -25.77 21.74 -13.32
N ASN A 700 -26.72 22.48 -12.72
CA ASN A 700 -26.89 23.92 -12.94
C ASN A 700 -26.18 24.78 -11.88
N VAL A 701 -25.59 24.18 -10.83
CA VAL A 701 -24.87 24.93 -9.80
C VAL A 701 -23.65 25.59 -10.42
N ARG A 702 -23.62 26.93 -10.39
CA ARG A 702 -22.48 27.73 -10.83
C ARG A 702 -22.10 28.75 -9.78
N VAL A 703 -20.80 28.90 -9.55
CA VAL A 703 -20.28 29.96 -8.69
C VAL A 703 -20.23 31.25 -9.50
N THR A 704 -20.97 32.26 -9.04
CA THR A 704 -21.06 33.58 -9.66
C THR A 704 -20.09 34.56 -9.02
N MET A 705 -19.87 35.71 -9.67
CA MET A 705 -19.03 36.78 -9.11
C MET A 705 -19.58 37.29 -7.77
N GLU A 706 -20.90 37.33 -7.59
CA GLU A 706 -21.54 37.78 -6.35
C GLU A 706 -21.18 36.89 -5.15
N HIS A 707 -21.07 35.57 -5.35
CA HIS A 707 -20.61 34.67 -4.29
C HIS A 707 -19.16 34.93 -3.88
N PHE A 708 -18.29 35.28 -4.84
CA PHE A 708 -16.91 35.67 -4.54
C PHE A 708 -16.84 37.03 -3.83
N GLU A 709 -17.73 37.97 -4.15
CA GLU A 709 -17.80 39.25 -3.44
C GLU A 709 -18.21 39.06 -1.98
N GLN A 710 -19.24 38.25 -1.73
CA GLN A 710 -19.65 37.89 -0.37
C GLN A 710 -18.53 37.15 0.39
N ALA A 711 -17.78 36.29 -0.29
CA ALA A 711 -16.65 35.58 0.29
C ALA A 711 -15.51 36.55 0.68
N LEU A 712 -15.17 37.51 -0.19
CA LEU A 712 -14.16 38.55 0.09
C LEU A 712 -14.53 39.49 1.24
N ASP A 713 -15.82 39.69 1.51
CA ASP A 713 -16.27 40.45 2.67
C ASP A 713 -16.14 39.64 3.98
N SER A 714 -16.22 38.31 3.90
CA SER A 714 -16.20 37.41 5.06
C SER A 714 -14.80 36.94 5.46
N VAL A 715 -13.93 36.71 4.48
CA VAL A 715 -12.53 36.31 4.69
C VAL A 715 -11.70 37.58 4.82
N HIS A 716 -10.80 37.64 5.80
CA HIS A 716 -9.90 38.78 6.00
C HIS A 716 -8.47 38.41 5.60
N PRO A 717 -7.68 39.37 5.06
CA PRO A 717 -6.28 39.12 4.74
C PRO A 717 -5.49 38.76 5.99
N SER A 718 -4.73 37.67 5.92
CA SER A 718 -3.90 37.20 7.05
C SER A 718 -2.62 38.03 7.23
N VAL A 719 -2.18 38.75 6.19
CA VAL A 719 -0.92 39.51 6.21
C VAL A 719 -1.19 41.01 6.23
N THR A 720 -0.65 41.69 7.23
CA THR A 720 -0.62 43.15 7.33
C THR A 720 0.67 43.72 6.74
N ASP A 721 0.66 45.01 6.38
CA ASP A 721 1.88 45.70 5.92
C ASP A 721 3.02 45.63 6.95
N GLU A 722 2.71 45.71 8.24
CA GLU A 722 3.70 45.54 9.33
C GLU A 722 4.33 44.14 9.34
N THR A 723 3.54 43.11 9.01
CA THR A 723 4.03 41.74 8.92
C THR A 723 4.97 41.60 7.73
N LYS A 724 4.63 42.22 6.60
CA LYS A 724 5.47 42.23 5.39
C LYS A 724 6.82 42.92 5.65
N GLU A 725 6.79 44.12 6.22
CA GLU A 725 8.02 44.85 6.60
C GLU A 725 8.90 44.03 7.55
N ARG A 726 8.30 43.33 8.53
CA ARG A 726 9.04 42.46 9.45
C ARG A 726 9.75 41.31 8.73
N TYR A 727 9.12 40.65 7.76
CA TYR A 727 9.77 39.57 7.00
C TYR A 727 10.85 40.11 6.06
N GLU A 728 10.67 41.29 5.46
CA GLU A 728 11.70 41.96 4.66
C GLU A 728 12.92 42.35 5.52
N GLU A 729 12.72 42.83 6.76
CA GLU A 729 13.82 43.08 7.70
C GLU A 729 14.55 41.79 8.09
N ILE A 730 13.83 40.70 8.29
CA ILE A 730 14.40 39.39 8.59
C ILE A 730 15.23 38.90 7.40
N GLU A 731 14.71 38.98 6.18
CA GLU A 731 15.42 38.60 4.96
C GLU A 731 16.74 39.40 4.81
N GLN A 732 16.70 40.72 5.03
CA GLN A 732 17.91 41.54 5.03
C GLN A 732 18.93 41.09 6.08
N ARG A 733 18.49 40.63 7.26
CA ARG A 733 19.41 40.10 8.29
C ARG A 733 20.04 38.77 7.86
N PHE A 734 19.27 37.88 7.24
CA PHE A 734 19.80 36.62 6.72
C PHE A 734 20.79 36.85 5.58
N GLN A 735 20.46 37.69 4.60
CA GLN A 735 21.38 38.05 3.50
C GLN A 735 22.66 38.72 4.00
N ASN A 736 22.56 39.63 4.98
CA ASN A 736 23.73 40.26 5.59
C ASN A 736 24.61 39.28 6.38
N ARG A 737 24.01 38.21 6.92
CA ARG A 737 24.72 37.16 7.64
C ARG A 737 25.45 36.24 6.67
N GLU A 738 24.78 35.78 5.60
CA GLU A 738 25.41 35.01 4.52
C GLU A 738 26.59 35.78 3.91
N ALA A 739 26.40 37.07 3.58
CA ALA A 739 27.47 37.91 3.05
C ALA A 739 28.64 38.14 4.02
N ARG A 740 28.41 38.00 5.34
CA ARG A 740 29.47 38.08 6.35
C ARG A 740 30.20 36.75 6.49
N GLU A 741 29.48 35.63 6.49
CA GLU A 741 30.03 34.28 6.59
C GLU A 741 30.85 33.94 5.33
N GLU A 742 30.40 34.33 4.14
CA GLU A 742 31.18 34.24 2.88
C GLU A 742 32.48 35.05 2.95
N ARG A 743 32.44 36.27 3.49
CA ARG A 743 33.64 37.11 3.67
C ARG A 743 34.61 36.51 4.68
N GLU A 744 34.11 35.89 5.76
CA GLU A 744 34.94 35.22 6.76
C GLU A 744 35.54 33.91 6.20
N ALA A 745 34.81 33.18 5.35
CA ALA A 745 35.30 31.99 4.65
C ALA A 745 36.38 32.33 3.60
N ASP A 746 36.20 33.40 2.82
CA ASP A 746 37.20 33.90 1.86
C ASP A 746 38.47 34.37 2.57
N LEU A 747 38.34 35.05 3.72
CA LEU A 747 39.48 35.43 4.56
C LEU A 747 40.22 34.19 5.11
N GLY A 748 39.49 33.13 5.48
CA GLY A 748 40.09 31.86 5.90
C GLY A 748 40.88 31.16 4.79
N ARG A 749 40.33 31.11 3.56
CA ARG A 749 41.01 30.54 2.38
C ARG A 749 42.21 31.36 1.89
N THR A 750 42.26 32.66 2.20
CA THR A 750 43.41 33.52 1.84
C THR A 750 44.61 33.33 2.78
N PHE A 751 44.42 32.66 3.94
CA PHE A 751 45.46 32.42 4.95
C PHE A 751 45.92 30.95 5.05
N GLN A 752 45.38 30.04 4.22
CA GLN A 752 45.95 28.72 3.94
C GLN A 752 46.74 28.75 2.62
#